data_AF-A0A0D2A0B5-F1
#
_entry.id   AF-A0A0D2A0B5-F1
#
_cell.length_a   1.000
_cell.length_b   1.000
_cell.length_c   1.000
_cell.angle_alpha   90.00
_cell.angle_beta   90.00
_cell.angle_gamma   90.00
#
_symmetry.space_group_name_H-M   'P 1'
#
loop_
_entity.id
_entity.type
_entity.pdbx_description
1 polymer ?
#
loop_
_entity_poly.entity_id
_entity_poly.type
_entity_poly.pdbx_seq_one_letter_code
_entity_poly.pdbx_strand_id
1 'polypeptide(L)'
;MATASAKEERKRKRAKDGEDSIQKTKKAKNEKTANGAEKTNFAVDESASSDQVMPIQGVRAEASKTRQSKSDVYLEEIAQQALKSLRDRNLSARNEYGEDDGSQESEVNVQVDSDKLQRRQDKLNRQYRNLIEKFRTIEDQPPDIRAYELRWMLQKSKKIIKKKGLGQDDELVQLRNRHARANRDTWHLSRPIGGRFLSCDPVFSKDEKYIILATANNIHVYEAESSLLLRTMHARGATCYALSAANPHHLYVGTSTGEIHHLDWSTSEKIGRIESGVKVHVRSLHSFRAPNTDEDIILTVETQLQTDDITSTDCVSKAEKKPGDKHASKDVLAIRKAPWNEDAEARHEMLQSDNLRDLQVLDQGRVIIACSSTQMFVGSLTTNADQSSLAMTTFKSKYCWRHLKSTHAITCIDSRVRNPAEDLSNHRSETRIYDIAVGNAKGEILIYEDIIAQLNKLDAGSNQPPRARSLRWHREAPNAIKWSNDGNYLISGGKETVLCIWQLETGRRQDLPHLTAAIQNLTVSPSGASYALHLADNSVLVLSTAELQPKTHIASLQSLCVLSPRPLAQAMRGLSAIPFVNNPRHPNQLLIAVPVDQSVTKATQSIPAAPFLQTYDLQAGRHMTRQALTRNIITEANIDPEWNKIEIPNVTLMEISCDGMWLATVEEWLPPSHALQYLALDKSEIEVERRKRRETYLKIWHWDEERKTWALNTRVGNPHSDDSNELANRTFHLVSHPKEACFATVGEDSCVRVWRPRASIEGETSWHAKLVTKLERNAIRVDEATDFLLPASPVIGRLAFSNDGSVLAVSKQDDSVSRNGIVHLLDSRQGVIKYAETGLAVGYLIAMGFLDRYLIVVSEQLRVWDAVIGSVLFSKPLGRHGLSLSHRLATTHLAISVTSKSFAVAGVNIGSSKGDASAVLVFKPTVAEPVFISQLHTGLISGLSPLSDGTGYIILDSQAELRTLRTHNVPLSGVIGTLESQPNHQLGIAPEDDEVSAGGHAVSSGDDFNDATQPLSIQDESRIRETEKLARVFTQSYSGLGLPSVKEMFDSVAGLFASKSK
;
A
#
# COMPACT_ATOMS: atom_id res chain seq x y z
N MET A 1 -40.60 7.13 -65.81
CA MET A 1 -41.87 7.14 -65.08
C MET A 1 -41.58 6.73 -63.65
N ALA A 2 -41.78 7.50 -62.59
CA ALA A 2 -42.14 8.88 -62.34
C ALA A 2 -41.59 9.14 -60.91
N THR A 3 -40.61 10.02 -60.69
CA THR A 3 -40.77 11.44 -60.33
C THR A 3 -41.90 11.77 -59.36
N ALA A 4 -41.48 12.33 -58.22
CA ALA A 4 -42.07 13.47 -57.50
C ALA A 4 -43.34 13.25 -56.64
N SER A 5 -43.16 13.39 -55.32
CA SER A 5 -44.00 14.13 -54.34
C SER A 5 -43.62 13.61 -52.93
N ALA A 6 -43.24 14.34 -51.89
CA ALA A 6 -43.00 15.74 -51.56
C ALA A 6 -42.06 15.67 -50.31
N LYS A 7 -40.99 16.43 -50.05
CA LYS A 7 -40.58 17.80 -50.36
C LYS A 7 -41.59 18.88 -50.00
N GLU A 8 -42.28 18.72 -48.86
CA GLU A 8 -43.00 19.85 -48.25
C GLU A 8 -43.25 19.72 -46.73
N GLU A 9 -42.27 19.34 -45.90
CA GLU A 9 -42.44 19.59 -44.44
C GLU A 9 -41.20 19.70 -43.55
N ARG A 10 -40.04 20.12 -44.08
CA ARG A 10 -38.88 20.48 -43.21
C ARG A 10 -38.13 21.74 -43.67
N LYS A 11 -38.84 22.66 -44.31
CA LYS A 11 -38.40 24.04 -44.60
C LYS A 11 -39.51 25.06 -44.34
N ARG A 12 -40.05 25.05 -43.11
CA ARG A 12 -40.69 26.22 -42.50
C ARG A 12 -40.24 26.29 -41.04
N LYS A 13 -39.80 27.48 -40.62
CA LYS A 13 -39.21 27.85 -39.31
C LYS A 13 -37.70 27.59 -39.13
N ARG A 14 -36.91 28.04 -40.11
CA ARG A 14 -35.69 28.84 -39.86
C ARG A 14 -35.99 30.26 -40.36
N ALA A 15 -36.53 31.09 -39.47
CA ALA A 15 -36.66 32.55 -39.52
C ALA A 15 -37.62 32.93 -38.37
N LYS A 16 -37.20 33.87 -37.49
CA LYS A 16 -37.65 34.11 -36.10
C LYS A 16 -37.04 33.10 -35.12
N ASP A 17 -36.05 33.41 -34.29
CA ASP A 17 -35.69 34.69 -33.68
C ASP A 17 -34.17 34.90 -33.67
N GLY A 18 -33.77 36.05 -34.20
CA GLY A 18 -32.41 36.54 -34.23
C GLY A 18 -32.50 38.02 -34.59
N GLU A 19 -32.82 38.84 -33.59
CA GLU A 19 -32.42 40.24 -33.42
C GLU A 19 -33.07 40.78 -32.13
N ASP A 20 -32.40 41.75 -31.50
CA ASP A 20 -32.62 42.35 -30.17
C ASP A 20 -32.12 41.51 -28.98
N SER A 21 -31.12 41.91 -28.20
CA SER A 21 -30.50 43.22 -28.06
C SER A 21 -29.17 43.11 -27.30
N ILE A 22 -28.15 43.72 -27.88
CA ILE A 22 -27.02 44.29 -27.15
C ILE A 22 -27.55 45.56 -26.48
N GLN A 23 -27.52 45.63 -25.15
CA GLN A 23 -27.24 46.81 -24.31
C GLN A 23 -27.88 46.67 -22.92
N LYS A 24 -27.12 47.12 -21.91
CA LYS A 24 -27.49 47.41 -20.50
C LYS A 24 -27.34 46.27 -19.48
N THR A 25 -26.18 46.24 -18.84
CA THR A 25 -26.08 46.03 -17.38
C THR A 25 -24.99 46.94 -16.77
N LYS A 26 -25.34 48.22 -16.60
CA LYS A 26 -24.71 49.15 -15.65
C LYS A 26 -25.84 49.81 -14.84
N LYS A 27 -25.64 49.89 -13.52
CA LYS A 27 -26.45 50.59 -12.50
C LYS A 27 -27.85 50.05 -12.19
N ALA A 28 -27.97 49.43 -11.02
CA ALA A 28 -28.89 49.91 -9.99
C ALA A 28 -28.09 50.06 -8.69
N LYS A 29 -27.79 51.32 -8.34
CA LYS A 29 -27.26 51.77 -7.05
C LYS A 29 -28.46 51.97 -6.11
N ASN A 30 -28.18 51.83 -4.81
CA ASN A 30 -28.72 52.61 -3.68
C ASN A 30 -29.86 53.60 -3.97
N GLU A 31 -30.85 53.63 -3.08
CA GLU A 31 -31.06 54.73 -2.11
C GLU A 31 -32.19 54.34 -1.14
N LYS A 32 -31.94 54.32 0.19
CA LYS A 32 -32.17 55.40 1.18
C LYS A 32 -33.68 55.57 1.49
N THR A 33 -34.18 55.85 2.70
CA THR A 33 -33.60 56.38 3.94
C THR A 33 -34.68 56.40 5.03
N ALA A 34 -34.23 56.30 6.29
CA ALA A 34 -34.58 57.12 7.45
C ALA A 34 -36.05 57.23 7.93
N ASN A 35 -36.31 56.84 9.19
CA ASN A 35 -36.36 57.73 10.37
C ASN A 35 -37.16 57.08 11.50
N GLY A 36 -36.86 57.50 12.74
CA GLY A 36 -37.88 57.56 13.79
C GLY A 36 -37.58 56.73 15.03
N ALA A 37 -37.09 57.41 16.07
CA ALA A 37 -37.08 56.93 17.44
C ALA A 37 -38.49 56.66 17.96
N GLU A 38 -38.65 55.70 18.88
CA GLU A 38 -39.38 55.95 20.12
C GLU A 38 -39.14 54.87 21.19
N LYS A 39 -39.09 55.36 22.42
CA LYS A 39 -38.96 54.63 23.68
C LYS A 39 -40.23 53.80 23.94
N THR A 40 -40.10 52.71 24.68
CA THR A 40 -40.90 52.49 25.91
C THR A 40 -40.29 51.39 26.77
N ASN A 41 -40.19 51.72 28.06
CA ASN A 41 -39.72 50.91 29.18
C ASN A 41 -40.75 49.83 29.57
N PHE A 42 -40.30 48.80 30.30
CA PHE A 42 -40.76 48.37 31.65
C PHE A 42 -40.10 46.99 31.88
N ALA A 43 -38.98 46.84 32.61
CA ALA A 43 -38.70 46.99 34.05
C ALA A 43 -38.80 45.66 34.82
N VAL A 44 -37.92 45.53 35.84
CA VAL A 44 -38.00 44.66 37.04
C VAL A 44 -37.56 43.19 36.80
N ASP A 45 -36.62 42.56 37.52
CA ASP A 45 -35.91 42.92 38.76
C ASP A 45 -34.53 42.24 38.84
N GLU A 46 -33.57 42.96 39.42
CA GLU A 46 -32.43 42.39 40.12
C GLU A 46 -32.88 41.91 41.50
N SER A 47 -32.40 40.76 41.98
CA SER A 47 -32.10 40.63 43.40
C SER A 47 -30.87 39.76 43.61
N ALA A 48 -29.86 40.40 44.20
CA ALA A 48 -28.68 39.79 44.75
C ALA A 48 -29.01 39.01 46.02
N SER A 49 -28.24 37.96 46.30
CA SER A 49 -27.85 37.64 47.68
C SER A 49 -26.45 37.06 47.70
N SER A 50 -25.59 37.75 48.44
CA SER A 50 -24.35 37.25 48.99
C SER A 50 -24.65 36.32 50.16
N ASP A 51 -23.81 35.32 50.42
CA ASP A 51 -23.00 35.32 51.64
C ASP A 51 -22.10 34.07 51.80
N GLN A 52 -20.84 34.40 52.12
CA GLN A 52 -19.96 33.79 53.12
C GLN A 52 -19.75 32.26 53.14
N VAL A 53 -18.51 31.85 52.89
CA VAL A 53 -17.92 30.65 53.50
C VAL A 53 -16.54 31.00 54.08
N MET A 54 -16.41 30.76 55.39
CA MET A 54 -15.20 30.90 56.20
C MET A 54 -14.15 29.81 55.90
N PRO A 55 -12.86 30.04 56.19
CA PRO A 55 -11.79 29.08 55.92
C PRO A 55 -11.57 28.14 57.11
N ILE A 56 -11.24 26.86 56.83
CA ILE A 56 -10.68 25.94 57.83
C ILE A 56 -9.25 25.61 57.43
N GLN A 57 -8.33 25.86 58.37
CA GLN A 57 -6.91 25.56 58.31
C GLN A 57 -6.62 24.08 58.57
N GLY A 58 -5.62 23.57 57.84
CA GLY A 58 -4.46 22.89 58.44
C GLY A 58 -4.57 21.40 58.75
N VAL A 59 -3.90 20.56 57.93
CA VAL A 59 -2.99 19.53 58.45
C VAL A 59 -1.77 19.45 57.53
N ARG A 60 -0.61 19.61 58.15
CA ARG A 60 0.75 19.53 57.59
C ARG A 60 1.23 18.09 57.79
N ALA A 61 1.79 17.46 56.76
CA ALA A 61 2.64 16.28 56.90
C ALA A 61 3.95 16.57 56.17
N GLU A 62 5.03 16.62 56.96
CA GLU A 62 6.40 16.84 56.51
C GLU A 62 7.08 15.53 56.08
N ALA A 63 8.07 15.71 55.19
CA ALA A 63 9.27 14.91 54.98
C ALA A 63 9.34 14.05 53.70
N SER A 64 10.03 14.60 52.68
CA SER A 64 11.37 14.10 52.31
C SER A 64 12.06 15.08 51.35
N LYS A 65 13.03 15.83 51.87
CA LYS A 65 14.05 16.55 51.09
C LYS A 65 15.02 15.52 50.50
N THR A 66 15.25 15.60 49.19
CA THR A 66 16.54 15.66 48.47
C THR A 66 16.42 14.99 47.10
N ARG A 67 16.24 15.80 46.07
CA ARG A 67 16.75 15.60 44.71
C ARG A 67 16.58 16.93 43.99
N GLN A 68 17.60 17.78 44.02
CA GLN A 68 17.72 18.85 43.02
C GLN A 68 17.79 18.16 41.66
N SER A 69 16.69 18.16 40.93
CA SER A 69 16.68 17.69 39.55
C SER A 69 17.46 18.68 38.71
N LYS A 70 18.32 18.16 37.82
CA LYS A 70 19.07 18.93 36.82
C LYS A 70 18.18 19.87 35.96
N SER A 71 16.85 19.77 36.05
CA SER A 71 15.87 20.66 35.42
C SER A 71 15.88 22.08 35.98
N ASP A 72 16.15 22.25 37.28
CA ASP A 72 15.90 23.53 37.96
C ASP A 72 17.07 24.50 37.75
N VAL A 73 18.30 23.97 37.74
CA VAL A 73 19.52 24.69 37.34
C VAL A 73 19.44 25.10 35.85
N TYR A 74 18.81 24.27 35.03
CA TYR A 74 18.67 24.50 33.59
C TYR A 74 17.63 25.59 33.25
N LEU A 75 16.55 25.71 34.03
CA LEU A 75 15.54 26.77 33.88
C LEU A 75 16.07 28.15 34.29
N GLU A 76 17.01 28.18 35.23
CA GLU A 76 17.65 29.41 35.73
C GLU A 76 18.62 30.00 34.69
N GLU A 77 19.42 29.16 34.02
CA GLU A 77 20.29 29.58 32.90
C GLU A 77 19.48 30.12 31.70
N ILE A 78 18.32 29.50 31.39
CA ILE A 78 17.43 29.93 30.30
C ILE A 78 16.81 31.30 30.59
N ALA A 79 16.41 31.56 31.84
CA ALA A 79 15.84 32.84 32.25
C ALA A 79 16.88 33.97 32.15
N GLN A 80 18.14 33.70 32.53
CA GLN A 80 19.23 34.67 32.46
C GLN A 80 19.63 35.02 31.01
N GLN A 81 19.63 34.04 30.08
CA GLN A 81 19.91 34.30 28.66
C GLN A 81 18.80 35.10 27.97
N ALA A 82 17.52 34.83 28.28
CA ALA A 82 16.40 35.61 27.76
C ALA A 82 16.44 37.08 28.24
N LEU A 83 16.83 37.31 29.50
CA LEU A 83 17.03 38.65 30.07
C LEU A 83 18.17 39.43 29.39
N LYS A 84 19.27 38.75 29.02
CA LYS A 84 20.41 39.37 28.32
C LYS A 84 20.02 39.82 26.90
N SER A 85 19.36 38.94 26.14
CA SER A 85 18.82 39.22 24.80
C SER A 85 17.85 40.42 24.78
N LEU A 86 16.99 40.53 25.79
CA LEU A 86 16.04 41.64 25.93
C LEU A 86 16.71 42.96 26.33
N ARG A 87 17.84 42.91 27.06
CA ARG A 87 18.63 44.09 27.41
C ARG A 87 19.33 44.67 26.18
N ASP A 88 19.86 43.80 25.32
CA ASP A 88 20.56 44.19 24.09
C ASP A 88 19.60 44.77 23.03
N ARG A 89 18.36 44.26 22.92
CA ARG A 89 17.33 44.83 22.03
C ARG A 89 16.79 46.19 22.49
N ASN A 90 16.71 46.43 23.80
CA ASN A 90 16.34 47.74 24.34
C ASN A 90 17.44 48.80 24.15
N LEU A 91 18.70 48.38 24.09
CA LEU A 91 19.82 49.25 23.72
C LEU A 91 19.82 49.58 22.22
N SER A 92 19.48 48.60 21.36
CA SER A 92 19.32 48.80 19.92
C SER A 92 18.21 49.78 19.56
N ALA A 93 17.04 49.68 20.21
CA ALA A 93 15.90 50.56 19.94
C ALA A 93 16.10 52.01 20.41
N ARG A 94 17.14 52.27 21.21
CA ARG A 94 17.47 53.62 21.73
C ARG A 94 18.44 54.38 20.82
N ASN A 95 19.11 53.69 19.89
CA ASN A 95 20.10 54.26 18.98
C ASN A 95 19.53 54.63 17.60
N GLU A 96 18.28 54.29 17.30
CA GLU A 96 17.64 54.58 15.98
C GLU A 96 16.85 55.91 15.93
N TYR A 97 16.91 56.73 16.98
CA TYR A 97 16.29 58.06 16.99
C TYR A 97 17.30 59.13 17.38
N GLY A 98 18.11 59.55 16.42
CA GLY A 98 18.97 60.74 16.49
C GLY A 98 19.27 61.25 15.09
N GLU A 99 19.01 62.56 14.89
CA GLU A 99 19.42 63.43 13.76
C GLU A 99 18.65 63.27 12.42
N ASP A 100 17.74 64.21 12.08
CA ASP A 100 18.05 65.41 11.28
C ASP A 100 16.79 66.21 10.81
N ASP A 101 17.04 67.45 10.41
CA ASP A 101 16.21 68.66 10.32
C ASP A 101 15.00 68.74 9.34
N GLY A 102 13.99 69.53 9.76
CA GLY A 102 13.51 70.72 9.01
C GLY A 102 12.43 70.58 7.93
N SER A 103 11.16 70.86 8.27
CA SER A 103 10.27 71.83 7.56
C SER A 103 8.84 71.83 8.15
N GLN A 104 8.35 73.04 8.45
CA GLN A 104 7.05 73.32 9.08
C GLN A 104 5.90 73.25 8.08
N GLU A 105 4.80 72.58 8.45
CA GLU A 105 3.41 73.10 8.46
C GLU A 105 2.39 71.94 8.59
N SER A 106 1.87 71.71 9.82
CA SER A 106 0.50 71.23 10.16
C SER A 106 0.42 70.76 11.63
N GLU A 107 0.88 71.59 12.56
CA GLU A 107 0.87 71.31 14.00
C GLU A 107 -0.44 71.80 14.66
N VAL A 108 -1.51 70.99 14.68
CA VAL A 108 -2.49 71.04 15.79
C VAL A 108 -3.13 69.67 16.03
N ASN A 109 -3.33 68.82 15.02
CA ASN A 109 -4.02 67.52 15.18
C ASN A 109 -3.11 66.28 15.39
N VAL A 110 -1.78 66.41 15.23
CA VAL A 110 -0.83 65.29 15.42
C VAL A 110 -0.39 65.15 16.89
N GLN A 111 -0.42 66.24 17.67
CA GLN A 111 0.05 66.27 19.06
C GLN A 111 -0.90 65.56 20.04
N VAL A 112 -2.20 65.50 19.75
CA VAL A 112 -3.19 64.85 20.64
C VAL A 112 -3.15 63.32 20.54
N ASP A 113 -2.77 62.78 19.38
CA ASP A 113 -2.63 61.33 19.19
C ASP A 113 -1.24 60.80 19.57
N SER A 114 -0.17 61.61 19.42
CA SER A 114 1.16 61.25 19.95
C SER A 114 1.14 61.17 21.49
N ASP A 115 0.51 62.13 22.17
CA ASP A 115 0.38 62.13 23.64
C ASP A 115 -0.44 60.94 24.16
N LYS A 116 -1.50 60.53 23.43
CA LYS A 116 -2.29 59.35 23.79
C LYS A 116 -1.51 58.05 23.59
N LEU A 117 -0.73 57.94 22.51
CA LEU A 117 0.15 56.81 22.25
C LEU A 117 1.27 56.73 23.30
N GLN A 118 1.86 57.87 23.67
CA GLN A 118 2.93 57.95 24.66
C GLN A 118 2.41 57.60 26.07
N ARG A 119 1.27 58.13 26.49
CA ARG A 119 0.61 57.74 27.76
C ARG A 119 0.22 56.27 27.81
N ARG A 120 -0.18 55.68 26.67
CA ARG A 120 -0.52 54.25 26.57
C ARG A 120 0.73 53.39 26.64
N GLN A 121 1.83 53.82 26.04
CA GLN A 121 3.13 53.15 26.12
C GLN A 121 3.74 53.23 27.53
N ASP A 122 3.63 54.37 28.20
CA ASP A 122 4.10 54.56 29.57
C ASP A 122 3.30 53.73 30.58
N LYS A 123 1.98 53.62 30.38
CA LYS A 123 1.12 52.74 31.19
C LYS A 123 1.51 51.28 31.04
N LEU A 124 1.92 50.86 29.83
CA LEU A 124 2.37 49.50 29.55
C LEU A 124 3.77 49.26 30.16
N ASN A 125 4.69 50.20 30.02
CA ASN A 125 6.03 50.14 30.62
C ASN A 125 5.98 50.09 32.15
N ARG A 126 5.04 50.80 32.77
CA ARG A 126 4.79 50.72 34.22
C ARG A 126 4.24 49.35 34.64
N GLN A 127 3.35 48.75 33.85
CA GLN A 127 2.87 47.38 34.09
C GLN A 127 3.99 46.35 33.97
N TYR A 128 4.93 46.54 33.03
CA TYR A 128 6.11 45.68 32.89
C TYR A 128 7.09 45.81 34.06
N ARG A 129 7.38 47.04 34.51
CA ARG A 129 8.26 47.25 35.69
C ARG A 129 7.68 46.63 36.96
N ASN A 130 6.38 46.78 37.19
CA ASN A 130 5.70 46.13 38.33
C ASN A 130 5.72 44.60 38.24
N LEU A 131 5.74 44.03 37.03
CA LEU A 131 5.86 42.59 36.82
C LEU A 131 7.27 42.08 37.17
N ILE A 132 8.30 42.87 36.84
CA ILE A 132 9.71 42.58 37.14
C ILE A 132 10.00 42.72 38.64
N GLU A 133 9.45 43.75 39.30
CA GLU A 133 9.58 43.88 40.76
C GLU A 133 8.88 42.74 41.51
N LYS A 134 7.69 42.31 41.04
CA LYS A 134 7.05 41.09 41.58
C LYS A 134 7.89 39.83 41.35
N PHE A 135 8.60 39.74 40.23
CA PHE A 135 9.49 38.60 39.97
C PHE A 135 10.64 38.52 40.99
N ARG A 136 11.23 39.67 41.33
CA ARG A 136 12.28 39.76 42.36
C ARG A 136 11.80 39.35 43.75
N THR A 137 10.54 39.63 44.09
CA THR A 137 9.97 39.22 45.38
C THR A 137 9.59 37.73 45.45
N ILE A 138 9.54 37.04 44.31
CA ILE A 138 9.14 35.61 44.20
C ILE A 138 10.34 34.67 44.30
N GLU A 139 11.56 35.16 44.03
CA GLU A 139 12.80 34.38 44.19
C GLU A 139 13.02 33.91 45.63
N ASP A 140 12.53 34.67 46.62
CA ASP A 140 12.65 34.36 48.06
C ASP A 140 11.53 33.45 48.61
N GLN A 141 10.62 32.93 47.77
CA GLN A 141 9.47 32.12 48.20
C GLN A 141 9.65 30.60 48.00
N PRO A 142 8.97 29.75 48.82
CA PRO A 142 9.04 28.30 48.72
C PRO A 142 8.53 27.74 47.37
N PRO A 143 9.06 26.58 46.93
CA PRO A 143 8.97 26.11 45.54
C PRO A 143 7.57 25.83 45.00
N ASP A 144 6.65 25.33 45.84
CA ASP A 144 5.28 24.99 45.41
C ASP A 144 4.43 26.23 45.08
N ILE A 145 4.62 27.32 45.85
CA ILE A 145 3.94 28.61 45.60
C ILE A 145 4.59 29.31 44.41
N ARG A 146 5.92 29.23 44.30
CA ARG A 146 6.72 29.79 43.21
C ARG A 146 6.29 29.24 41.84
N ALA A 147 6.03 27.93 41.73
CA ALA A 147 5.57 27.32 40.47
C ALA A 147 4.17 27.79 40.03
N TYR A 148 3.24 27.99 40.97
CA TYR A 148 1.90 28.48 40.69
C TYR A 148 1.92 29.96 40.26
N GLU A 149 2.65 30.81 40.97
CA GLU A 149 2.78 32.23 40.65
C GLU A 149 3.51 32.45 39.32
N LEU A 150 4.57 31.70 39.04
CA LEU A 150 5.26 31.73 37.75
C LEU A 150 4.32 31.36 36.59
N ARG A 151 3.43 30.37 36.77
CA ARG A 151 2.47 29.93 35.75
C ARG A 151 1.39 30.97 35.49
N TRP A 152 0.89 31.62 36.54
CA TRP A 152 -0.05 32.74 36.42
C TRP A 152 0.59 33.95 35.73
N MET A 153 1.84 34.27 36.08
CA MET A 153 2.60 35.35 35.46
C MET A 153 2.90 35.08 33.98
N LEU A 154 3.19 33.84 33.60
CA LEU A 154 3.41 33.44 32.21
C LEU A 154 2.14 33.58 31.35
N GLN A 155 0.96 33.36 31.94
CA GLN A 155 -0.31 33.65 31.27
C GLN A 155 -0.58 35.16 31.14
N LYS A 156 -0.19 35.94 32.15
CA LYS A 156 -0.38 37.40 32.15
C LYS A 156 0.57 38.09 31.16
N SER A 157 1.84 37.65 31.09
CA SER A 157 2.80 38.12 30.10
C SER A 157 2.37 37.76 28.67
N LYS A 158 1.86 36.54 28.44
CA LYS A 158 1.25 36.13 27.16
C LYS A 158 0.11 37.08 26.73
N LYS A 159 -0.76 37.50 27.64
CA LYS A 159 -1.84 38.48 27.33
C LYS A 159 -1.30 39.87 26.97
N ILE A 160 -0.20 40.30 27.58
CA ILE A 160 0.42 41.60 27.31
C ILE A 160 1.19 41.57 25.98
N ILE A 161 1.88 40.47 25.68
CA ILE A 161 2.60 40.25 24.41
C ILE A 161 1.63 40.16 23.24
N LYS A 162 0.47 39.48 23.41
CA LYS A 162 -0.59 39.41 22.40
C LYS A 162 -1.18 40.79 22.06
N LYS A 163 -1.15 41.75 22.99
CA LYS A 163 -1.57 43.14 22.77
C LYS A 163 -0.55 43.98 21.98
N LYS A 164 0.71 43.54 21.88
CA LYS A 164 1.78 44.24 21.15
C LYS A 164 1.82 43.94 19.65
N GLY A 165 0.99 43.02 19.14
CA GLY A 165 0.88 42.76 17.69
C GLY A 165 2.20 42.34 17.02
N LEU A 166 3.11 41.71 17.74
CA LEU A 166 4.33 41.12 17.19
C LEU A 166 4.07 39.65 16.85
N GLY A 167 4.52 39.23 15.66
CA GLY A 167 4.24 37.94 15.02
C GLY A 167 4.66 36.71 15.85
N GLN A 168 4.18 35.54 15.40
CA GLN A 168 4.45 34.24 16.04
C GLN A 168 5.97 33.96 16.12
N ASP A 169 6.54 34.05 17.33
CA ASP A 169 7.95 33.73 17.58
C ASP A 169 8.22 32.21 17.51
N ASP A 170 9.16 31.83 16.65
CA ASP A 170 9.66 30.47 16.42
C ASP A 170 10.22 29.79 17.69
N GLU A 171 10.61 30.54 18.72
CA GLU A 171 11.19 30.00 19.95
C GLU A 171 10.19 29.23 20.84
N LEU A 172 8.92 29.66 20.88
CA LEU A 172 7.85 28.93 21.59
C LEU A 172 7.48 27.62 20.89
N VAL A 173 7.60 27.60 19.56
CA VAL A 173 7.45 26.38 18.74
C VAL A 173 8.63 25.44 18.98
N GLN A 174 9.86 25.96 19.06
CA GLN A 174 11.04 25.17 19.39
C GLN A 174 11.04 24.60 20.81
N LEU A 175 10.54 25.34 21.82
CA LEU A 175 10.38 24.85 23.19
C LEU A 175 9.29 23.77 23.30
N ARG A 176 8.17 23.94 22.59
CA ARG A 176 7.15 22.88 22.43
C ARG A 176 7.75 21.63 21.77
N ASN A 177 8.60 21.81 20.75
CA ASN A 177 9.25 20.72 20.05
C ASN A 177 10.34 20.03 20.89
N ARG A 178 11.04 20.73 21.80
CA ARG A 178 12.02 20.12 22.73
C ARG A 178 11.35 19.34 23.87
N HIS A 179 10.25 19.86 24.44
CA HIS A 179 9.50 19.11 25.45
C HIS A 179 8.79 17.89 24.85
N ALA A 180 8.32 17.98 23.60
CA ALA A 180 7.82 16.85 22.83
C ALA A 180 8.93 15.84 22.46
N ARG A 181 10.19 16.26 22.33
CA ARG A 181 11.34 15.36 22.11
C ARG A 181 11.69 14.53 23.35
N ALA A 182 11.62 15.10 24.55
CA ALA A 182 11.89 14.36 25.79
C ALA A 182 10.86 13.24 26.12
N ASN A 183 9.63 13.33 25.59
CA ASN A 183 8.60 12.27 25.69
C ASN A 183 8.59 11.30 24.49
N ARG A 184 9.28 11.63 23.38
CA ARG A 184 9.40 10.77 22.19
C ARG A 184 10.31 9.57 22.41
N ASP A 185 11.12 9.57 23.46
CA ASP A 185 12.14 8.55 23.75
C ASP A 185 11.58 7.20 24.26
N THR A 186 10.27 6.95 24.13
CA THR A 186 9.66 5.66 24.55
C THR A 186 9.01 4.88 23.42
N TRP A 187 8.86 5.40 22.20
CA TRP A 187 8.19 4.68 21.11
C TRP A 187 9.02 4.73 19.83
N HIS A 188 9.28 3.56 19.25
CA HIS A 188 10.08 3.39 18.04
C HIS A 188 9.24 2.79 16.92
N LEU A 189 9.27 3.46 15.76
CA LEU A 189 8.66 2.97 14.53
C LEU A 189 9.70 2.21 13.71
N SER A 190 9.41 0.96 13.36
CA SER A 190 10.29 0.13 12.54
C SER A 190 10.40 0.65 11.11
N ARG A 191 11.42 0.16 10.41
CA ARG A 191 11.49 0.27 8.94
C ARG A 191 10.32 -0.48 8.29
N PRO A 192 9.88 -0.08 7.09
CA PRO A 192 8.87 -0.81 6.35
C PRO A 192 9.38 -2.20 5.94
N ILE A 193 8.52 -3.20 6.14
CA ILE A 193 8.72 -4.60 5.76
C ILE A 193 7.70 -4.93 4.67
N GLY A 194 8.10 -5.72 3.68
CA GLY A 194 7.28 -6.05 2.52
C GLY A 194 7.22 -4.90 1.51
N GLY A 195 6.06 -4.73 0.89
CA GLY A 195 5.81 -3.75 -0.16
C GLY A 195 5.39 -4.38 -1.49
N ARG A 196 4.76 -3.57 -2.35
CA ARG A 196 4.47 -3.93 -3.74
C ARG A 196 5.76 -3.98 -4.56
N PHE A 197 5.98 -5.08 -5.26
CA PHE A 197 7.03 -5.17 -6.28
C PHE A 197 6.74 -4.21 -7.43
N LEU A 198 7.79 -3.52 -7.89
CA LEU A 198 7.70 -2.61 -9.01
C LEU A 198 7.25 -3.36 -10.27
N SER A 199 6.56 -2.66 -11.16
CA SER A 199 6.15 -3.20 -12.46
C SER A 199 7.32 -3.30 -13.45
N CYS A 200 8.54 -3.53 -12.98
CA CYS A 200 9.71 -3.79 -13.81
C CYS A 200 9.91 -5.30 -13.96
N ASP A 201 10.64 -5.70 -15.00
CA ASP A 201 11.00 -7.09 -15.23
C ASP A 201 11.86 -7.60 -14.06
N PRO A 202 11.57 -8.80 -13.48
CA PRO A 202 12.48 -9.45 -12.54
C PRO A 202 13.86 -9.65 -13.17
N VAL A 203 14.93 -9.41 -12.41
CA VAL A 203 16.30 -9.49 -12.93
C VAL A 203 17.04 -10.67 -12.30
N PHE A 204 17.50 -11.60 -13.13
CA PHE A 204 18.39 -12.67 -12.72
C PHE A 204 19.83 -12.18 -12.60
N SER A 205 20.57 -12.72 -11.63
CA SER A 205 22.04 -12.62 -11.65
C SER A 205 22.60 -13.42 -12.83
N LYS A 206 23.82 -13.08 -13.25
CA LYS A 206 24.47 -13.73 -14.40
C LYS A 206 24.69 -15.25 -14.21
N ASP A 207 24.85 -15.67 -12.96
CA ASP A 207 24.98 -17.07 -12.53
C ASP A 207 23.64 -17.73 -12.21
N GLU A 208 22.51 -17.00 -12.33
CA GLU A 208 21.13 -17.45 -12.08
C GLU A 208 20.83 -17.91 -10.65
N LYS A 209 21.80 -17.81 -9.73
CA LYS A 209 21.63 -18.16 -8.32
C LYS A 209 20.79 -17.16 -7.54
N TYR A 210 20.71 -15.93 -8.02
CA TYR A 210 20.01 -14.85 -7.34
C TYR A 210 19.00 -14.16 -8.25
N ILE A 211 17.92 -13.68 -7.63
CA ILE A 211 16.89 -12.87 -8.28
C ILE A 211 16.76 -11.57 -7.51
N ILE A 212 16.85 -10.46 -8.24
CA ILE A 212 16.77 -9.12 -7.69
C ILE A 212 15.38 -8.58 -7.99
N LEU A 213 14.67 -8.17 -6.95
CA LEU A 213 13.34 -7.57 -7.02
C LEU A 213 13.34 -6.27 -6.23
N ALA A 214 12.74 -5.22 -6.77
CA ALA A 214 12.61 -3.95 -6.06
C ALA A 214 11.15 -3.65 -5.69
N THR A 215 10.98 -2.99 -4.55
CA THR A 215 9.78 -2.28 -4.12
C THR A 215 10.04 -0.77 -4.21
N ALA A 216 9.03 0.05 -3.92
CA ALA A 216 9.18 1.51 -3.96
C ALA A 216 10.26 2.06 -3.01
N ASN A 217 10.58 1.34 -1.92
CA ASN A 217 11.51 1.82 -0.89
C ASN A 217 12.72 0.91 -0.66
N ASN A 218 12.66 -0.35 -1.11
CA ASN A 218 13.67 -1.35 -0.82
C ASN A 218 13.98 -2.20 -2.07
N ILE A 219 15.20 -2.71 -2.15
CA ILE A 219 15.65 -3.69 -3.15
C ILE A 219 15.96 -4.97 -2.40
N HIS A 220 15.44 -6.08 -2.88
CA HIS A 220 15.52 -7.38 -2.27
C HIS A 220 16.31 -8.33 -3.19
N VAL A 221 17.28 -9.02 -2.61
CA VAL A 221 18.05 -10.07 -3.31
C VAL A 221 17.61 -11.41 -2.73
N TYR A 222 17.00 -12.23 -3.58
CA TYR A 222 16.53 -13.56 -3.23
C TYR A 222 17.46 -14.62 -3.80
N GLU A 223 17.60 -15.73 -3.10
CA GLU A 223 18.21 -16.94 -3.63
C GLU A 223 17.19 -17.70 -4.48
N ALA A 224 17.60 -18.03 -5.71
CA ALA A 224 16.75 -18.61 -6.74
C ALA A 224 16.51 -20.12 -6.59
N GLU A 225 17.12 -20.79 -5.63
CA GLU A 225 16.84 -22.21 -5.31
C GLU A 225 15.97 -22.34 -4.05
N SER A 226 16.34 -21.63 -2.98
CA SER A 226 15.66 -21.72 -1.69
C SER A 226 14.46 -20.78 -1.55
N SER A 227 14.28 -19.83 -2.47
CA SER A 227 13.31 -18.71 -2.37
C SER A 227 13.53 -17.81 -1.14
N LEU A 228 14.70 -17.87 -0.48
CA LEU A 228 14.98 -17.09 0.73
C LEU A 228 15.48 -15.69 0.39
N LEU A 229 15.06 -14.71 1.21
CA LEU A 229 15.55 -13.35 1.15
C LEU A 229 16.96 -13.30 1.77
N LEU A 230 17.97 -13.05 0.94
CA LEU A 230 19.36 -12.94 1.37
C LEU A 230 19.63 -11.53 1.93
N ARG A 231 19.25 -10.48 1.19
CA ARG A 231 19.60 -9.09 1.52
C ARG A 231 18.49 -8.12 1.18
N THR A 232 18.44 -7.03 1.93
CA THR A 232 17.55 -5.90 1.68
C THR A 232 18.36 -4.61 1.69
N MET A 233 18.31 -3.86 0.59
CA MET A 233 18.96 -2.56 0.42
C MET A 233 17.91 -1.46 0.36
N HIS A 234 18.21 -0.28 0.87
CA HIS A 234 17.24 0.81 0.95
C HIS A 234 17.42 1.82 -0.18
N ALA A 235 16.38 1.99 -1.00
CA ALA A 235 16.31 2.96 -2.11
C ALA A 235 14.91 3.60 -2.14
N ARG A 236 14.79 4.80 -1.57
CA ARG A 236 13.50 5.50 -1.45
C ARG A 236 13.02 6.01 -2.79
N GLY A 237 11.74 5.75 -3.09
CA GLY A 237 11.09 6.21 -4.32
C GLY A 237 11.65 5.55 -5.57
N ALA A 238 12.13 4.31 -5.49
CA ALA A 238 12.60 3.55 -6.64
C ALA A 238 11.45 3.33 -7.64
N THR A 239 11.71 3.58 -8.92
CA THR A 239 10.76 3.41 -10.03
C THR A 239 11.19 2.33 -11.00
N CYS A 240 12.50 2.20 -11.22
CA CYS A 240 13.11 1.23 -12.13
C CYS A 240 14.52 0.85 -11.66
N TYR A 241 15.02 -0.30 -12.10
CA TYR A 241 16.34 -0.79 -11.77
C TYR A 241 16.88 -1.67 -12.91
N ALA A 242 18.20 -1.68 -13.09
CA ALA A 242 18.88 -2.56 -14.05
C ALA A 242 20.27 -2.96 -13.53
N LEU A 243 20.69 -4.18 -13.84
CA LEU A 243 22.07 -4.62 -13.61
C LEU A 243 23.03 -3.88 -14.53
N SER A 244 24.26 -3.69 -14.05
CA SER A 244 25.38 -3.21 -14.85
C SER A 244 25.81 -4.27 -15.88
N ALA A 245 26.04 -3.84 -17.11
CA ALA A 245 26.51 -4.70 -18.18
C ALA A 245 28.03 -4.98 -18.08
N ALA A 246 28.80 -4.05 -17.51
CA ALA A 246 30.24 -4.21 -17.28
C ALA A 246 30.55 -5.05 -16.03
N ASN A 247 29.90 -4.78 -14.90
CA ASN A 247 30.11 -5.49 -13.64
C ASN A 247 28.82 -6.17 -13.15
N PRO A 248 28.74 -7.52 -13.17
CA PRO A 248 27.55 -8.26 -12.74
C PRO A 248 27.10 -7.99 -11.29
N HIS A 249 27.99 -7.52 -10.42
CA HIS A 249 27.68 -7.22 -9.00
C HIS A 249 27.10 -5.82 -8.77
N HIS A 250 27.09 -4.96 -9.79
CA HIS A 250 26.58 -3.60 -9.68
C HIS A 250 25.13 -3.49 -10.17
N LEU A 251 24.36 -2.64 -9.51
CA LEU A 251 22.97 -2.33 -9.79
C LEU A 251 22.76 -0.81 -9.86
N TYR A 252 22.04 -0.37 -10.88
CA TYR A 252 21.58 1.02 -11.01
C TYR A 252 20.09 1.11 -10.71
N VAL A 253 19.68 2.09 -9.91
CA VAL A 253 18.27 2.28 -9.51
C VAL A 253 17.86 3.73 -9.74
N GLY A 254 16.85 3.92 -10.60
CA GLY A 254 16.24 5.22 -10.85
C GLY A 254 15.13 5.51 -9.85
N THR A 255 15.03 6.76 -9.41
CA THR A 255 13.99 7.20 -8.47
C THR A 255 13.01 8.19 -9.10
N SER A 256 11.85 8.32 -8.46
CA SER A 256 10.83 9.29 -8.85
C SER A 256 11.26 10.76 -8.68
N THR A 257 12.32 11.00 -7.90
CA THR A 257 12.88 12.33 -7.64
C THR A 257 13.94 12.75 -8.66
N GLY A 258 14.32 11.87 -9.58
CA GLY A 258 15.32 12.15 -10.61
C GLY A 258 16.73 11.72 -10.22
N GLU A 259 16.84 10.88 -9.19
CA GLU A 259 18.12 10.38 -8.71
C GLU A 259 18.41 9.00 -9.29
N ILE A 260 19.68 8.72 -9.57
CA ILE A 260 20.16 7.39 -9.96
C ILE A 260 21.12 6.92 -8.87
N HIS A 261 20.78 5.83 -8.20
CA HIS A 261 21.59 5.21 -7.16
C HIS A 261 22.42 4.10 -7.80
N HIS A 262 23.73 4.09 -7.55
CA HIS A 262 24.66 3.05 -7.96
C HIS A 262 25.06 2.23 -6.74
N LEU A 263 24.73 0.94 -6.78
CA LEU A 263 24.73 0.05 -5.63
C LEU A 263 25.51 -1.22 -5.98
N ASP A 264 26.24 -1.78 -5.02
CA ASP A 264 26.73 -3.15 -5.08
C ASP A 264 25.72 -4.06 -4.37
N TRP A 265 25.06 -4.93 -5.12
CA TRP A 265 24.04 -5.81 -4.55
C TRP A 265 24.64 -6.99 -3.79
N SER A 266 25.91 -7.32 -4.02
CA SER A 266 26.61 -8.42 -3.35
C SER A 266 27.05 -8.05 -1.93
N THR A 267 27.53 -6.83 -1.72
CA THR A 267 27.95 -6.30 -0.42
C THR A 267 26.88 -5.46 0.27
N SER A 268 25.84 -5.05 -0.46
CA SER A 268 24.83 -4.07 -0.02
C SER A 268 25.36 -2.65 0.20
N GLU A 269 26.52 -2.33 -0.34
CA GLU A 269 27.12 -1.00 -0.25
C GLU A 269 26.56 -0.04 -1.31
N LYS A 270 26.49 1.25 -0.95
CA LYS A 270 26.14 2.32 -1.88
C LYS A 270 27.42 2.89 -2.45
N ILE A 271 27.66 2.68 -3.74
CA ILE A 271 28.87 3.16 -4.43
C ILE A 271 28.73 4.65 -4.74
N GLY A 272 27.56 5.08 -5.21
CA GLY A 272 27.33 6.47 -5.59
C GLY A 272 25.87 6.84 -5.78
N ARG A 273 25.60 8.14 -5.87
CA ARG A 273 24.29 8.71 -6.20
C ARG A 273 24.48 9.88 -7.14
N ILE A 274 23.62 9.98 -8.14
CA ILE A 274 23.54 11.12 -9.04
C ILE A 274 22.19 11.76 -8.94
N GLU A 275 22.22 13.08 -8.90
CA GLU A 275 21.05 13.93 -8.98
C GLU A 275 21.03 14.54 -10.38
N SER A 276 19.93 14.36 -11.11
CA SER A 276 19.68 15.22 -12.26
C SER A 276 19.48 16.63 -11.72
N GLY A 277 20.25 17.62 -12.21
CA GLY A 277 20.12 19.03 -11.79
C GLY A 277 18.73 19.64 -12.08
N VAL A 278 17.88 18.91 -12.81
CA VAL A 278 16.48 19.23 -13.09
C VAL A 278 15.60 18.20 -12.35
N LYS A 279 14.46 18.65 -11.79
CA LYS A 279 13.45 17.74 -11.23
C LYS A 279 12.81 16.92 -12.36
N VAL A 280 13.27 15.69 -12.51
CA VAL A 280 12.82 14.76 -13.53
C VAL A 280 12.32 13.48 -12.86
N HIS A 281 11.33 12.84 -13.43
CA HIS A 281 10.92 11.50 -13.03
C HIS A 281 11.60 10.45 -13.94
N VAL A 282 12.44 9.57 -13.38
CA VAL A 282 13.05 8.46 -14.15
C VAL A 282 12.03 7.33 -14.26
N ARG A 283 11.61 6.98 -15.47
CA ARG A 283 10.59 5.94 -15.72
C ARG A 283 11.17 4.57 -16.02
N SER A 284 12.23 4.55 -16.82
CA SER A 284 12.92 3.34 -17.26
C SER A 284 14.41 3.62 -17.29
N LEU A 285 15.20 2.58 -17.00
CA LEU A 285 16.65 2.62 -16.95
C LEU A 285 17.17 1.35 -17.62
N HIS A 286 18.12 1.51 -18.53
CA HIS A 286 18.83 0.41 -19.15
C HIS A 286 20.33 0.68 -19.13
N SER A 287 21.15 -0.35 -18.95
CA SER A 287 22.61 -0.23 -18.99
C SER A 287 23.17 -1.13 -20.09
N PHE A 288 24.24 -0.67 -20.74
CA PHE A 288 25.00 -1.47 -21.69
C PHE A 288 26.47 -1.08 -21.66
N ARG A 289 27.35 -2.02 -22.02
CA ARG A 289 28.80 -1.80 -22.01
C ARG A 289 29.21 -0.95 -23.22
N ALA A 290 30.03 0.07 -22.98
CA ALA A 290 30.61 0.86 -24.05
C ALA A 290 31.57 0.02 -24.91
N PRO A 291 31.58 0.19 -26.25
CA PRO A 291 32.51 -0.51 -27.12
C PRO A 291 33.96 -0.18 -26.74
N ASN A 292 34.79 -1.21 -26.59
CA ASN A 292 36.22 -1.11 -26.31
C ASN A 292 36.59 -0.47 -24.94
N THR A 293 35.64 -0.31 -24.01
CA THR A 293 35.92 0.06 -22.62
C THR A 293 35.17 -0.82 -21.61
N ASP A 294 35.59 -0.78 -20.35
CA ASP A 294 34.92 -1.47 -19.22
C ASP A 294 33.89 -0.57 -18.52
N GLU A 295 33.46 0.48 -19.22
CA GLU A 295 32.56 1.50 -18.70
C GLU A 295 31.11 1.20 -19.13
N ASP A 296 30.17 1.49 -18.26
CA ASP A 296 28.75 1.39 -18.58
C ASP A 296 28.24 2.70 -19.18
N ILE A 297 27.35 2.57 -20.16
CA ILE A 297 26.49 3.66 -20.60
C ILE A 297 25.08 3.36 -20.10
N ILE A 298 24.49 4.36 -19.44
CA ILE A 298 23.16 4.28 -18.85
C ILE A 298 22.23 5.15 -19.68
N LEU A 299 21.12 4.55 -20.08
CA LEU A 299 20.03 5.20 -20.78
C LEU A 299 18.84 5.33 -19.83
N THR A 300 18.38 6.56 -19.62
CA THR A 300 17.21 6.86 -18.79
C THR A 300 16.12 7.54 -19.61
N VAL A 301 14.88 7.11 -19.39
CA VAL A 301 13.71 7.86 -19.85
C VAL A 301 13.28 8.82 -18.75
N GLU A 302 13.40 10.10 -19.05
CA GLU A 302 13.32 11.21 -18.13
C GLU A 302 12.13 12.12 -18.50
N THR A 303 11.08 12.15 -17.68
CA THR A 303 9.96 13.08 -17.89
C THR A 303 10.22 14.38 -17.14
N GLN A 304 10.30 15.51 -17.86
CA GLN A 304 10.49 16.83 -17.25
C GLN A 304 9.18 17.34 -16.64
N LEU A 305 9.21 17.72 -15.36
CA LEU A 305 8.11 18.39 -14.67
C LEU A 305 8.26 19.90 -14.86
N GLN A 306 7.26 20.58 -15.45
CA GLN A 306 7.29 22.05 -15.57
C GLN A 306 7.22 22.71 -14.18
N THR A 307 8.06 23.73 -13.98
CA THR A 307 8.46 24.29 -12.67
C THR A 307 7.41 25.12 -11.92
N ASP A 308 6.19 25.27 -12.43
CA ASP A 308 5.18 26.12 -11.77
C ASP A 308 4.15 25.35 -10.91
N ASP A 309 4.14 24.01 -10.96
CA ASP A 309 3.34 23.19 -10.04
C ASP A 309 4.25 22.61 -8.95
N ILE A 310 4.52 23.44 -7.93
CA ILE A 310 5.21 23.01 -6.71
C ILE A 310 4.32 21.96 -6.02
N THR A 311 4.84 20.73 -5.97
CA THR A 311 4.31 19.49 -5.32
C THR A 311 3.52 18.54 -6.23
N SER A 312 4.19 17.65 -6.97
CA SER A 312 3.92 16.20 -6.97
C SER A 312 4.55 15.45 -8.14
N THR A 313 4.79 14.16 -7.90
CA THR A 313 5.32 13.07 -8.72
C THR A 313 4.37 12.66 -9.86
N ASP A 314 3.88 13.61 -10.65
CA ASP A 314 2.69 13.44 -11.49
C ASP A 314 3.04 13.42 -13.00
N CYS A 315 3.40 12.25 -13.54
CA CYS A 315 3.48 12.06 -15.00
C CYS A 315 2.93 10.71 -15.53
N VAL A 316 2.27 9.88 -14.71
CA VAL A 316 1.70 8.60 -15.19
C VAL A 316 0.26 8.73 -15.71
N SER A 317 -0.47 9.83 -15.46
CA SER A 317 -1.92 9.86 -15.77
C SER A 317 -2.49 11.14 -16.40
N LYS A 318 -1.92 11.58 -17.54
CA LYS A 318 -2.61 12.51 -18.45
C LYS A 318 -2.75 11.89 -19.85
N ALA A 319 -3.56 10.84 -19.96
CA ALA A 319 -4.26 10.53 -21.21
C ALA A 319 -5.69 11.05 -21.04
N GLU A 320 -6.18 11.79 -22.03
CA GLU A 320 -7.48 12.50 -22.08
C GLU A 320 -7.51 13.89 -21.43
N LYS A 321 -6.71 14.82 -21.97
CA LYS A 321 -7.14 16.22 -22.07
C LYS A 321 -7.99 16.38 -23.34
N LYS A 322 -8.99 17.28 -23.29
CA LYS A 322 -9.77 17.69 -24.47
C LYS A 322 -8.81 18.06 -25.62
N PRO A 323 -9.12 17.69 -26.89
CA PRO A 323 -8.28 18.02 -28.03
C PRO A 323 -8.27 19.54 -28.22
N GLY A 324 -7.23 20.23 -27.74
CA GLY A 324 -7.12 21.69 -27.82
C GLY A 324 -5.94 22.33 -27.08
N ASP A 325 -5.49 21.77 -25.95
CA ASP A 325 -4.37 22.36 -25.17
C ASP A 325 -3.00 21.83 -25.62
N LYS A 326 -2.21 22.70 -26.27
CA LYS A 326 -0.89 22.44 -26.86
C LYS A 326 0.27 22.37 -25.85
N HIS A 327 0.08 21.77 -24.68
CA HIS A 327 1.15 21.63 -23.67
C HIS A 327 1.28 20.16 -23.22
N ALA A 328 1.91 19.35 -24.07
CA ALA A 328 2.29 17.97 -23.80
C ALA A 328 3.59 17.92 -22.97
N SER A 329 3.61 17.08 -21.93
CA SER A 329 4.83 16.74 -21.19
C SER A 329 5.81 16.08 -22.14
N LYS A 330 7.04 16.59 -22.22
CA LYS A 330 8.07 16.06 -23.11
C LYS A 330 8.89 15.01 -22.37
N ASP A 331 8.93 13.80 -22.90
CA ASP A 331 9.89 12.80 -22.46
C ASP A 331 11.23 13.02 -23.16
N VAL A 332 12.29 12.91 -22.38
CA VAL A 332 13.66 13.09 -22.84
C VAL A 332 14.40 11.79 -22.58
N LEU A 333 15.10 11.28 -23.60
CA LEU A 333 16.02 10.17 -23.44
C LEU A 333 17.37 10.75 -23.03
N ALA A 334 17.82 10.48 -21.82
CA ALA A 334 19.12 10.90 -21.33
C ALA A 334 20.13 9.74 -21.43
N ILE A 335 21.29 10.02 -22.02
CA ILE A 335 22.42 9.10 -22.15
C ILE A 335 23.53 9.58 -21.23
N ARG A 336 24.00 8.72 -20.34
CA ARG A 336 25.03 9.02 -19.33
C ARG A 336 26.13 7.98 -19.34
N LYS A 337 27.35 8.36 -18.96
CA LYS A 337 28.52 7.46 -18.87
C LYS A 337 28.87 7.21 -17.40
N ALA A 338 29.20 5.96 -17.05
CA ALA A 338 29.69 5.54 -15.73
C ALA A 338 31.04 4.80 -15.88
N PRO A 339 32.01 4.95 -14.95
CA PRO A 339 31.93 5.58 -13.63
C PRO A 339 31.92 7.11 -13.71
N TRP A 340 31.36 7.71 -12.68
CA TRP A 340 30.92 9.10 -12.70
C TRP A 340 32.05 10.03 -12.20
N ASN A 341 32.49 10.95 -13.05
CA ASN A 341 33.35 12.07 -12.64
C ASN A 341 32.47 13.31 -12.38
N GLU A 342 32.96 14.28 -11.61
CA GLU A 342 32.21 15.52 -11.25
C GLU A 342 31.72 16.32 -12.48
N ASP A 343 32.32 16.09 -13.66
CA ASP A 343 31.95 16.66 -14.96
C ASP A 343 31.12 15.72 -15.86
N ALA A 344 30.36 14.76 -15.29
CA ALA A 344 29.58 13.80 -16.07
C ALA A 344 28.46 14.48 -16.88
N GLU A 345 28.77 14.92 -18.11
CA GLU A 345 27.80 15.46 -19.06
C GLU A 345 26.72 14.41 -19.38
N ALA A 346 25.45 14.81 -19.28
CA ALA A 346 24.32 14.01 -19.72
C ALA A 346 23.86 14.51 -21.10
N ARG A 347 23.88 13.63 -22.10
CA ARG A 347 23.35 13.95 -23.42
C ARG A 347 21.86 13.65 -23.48
N HIS A 348 21.08 14.64 -23.89
CA HIS A 348 19.63 14.53 -23.97
C HIS A 348 19.19 14.44 -25.44
N GLU A 349 18.49 13.37 -25.80
CA GLU A 349 17.78 13.24 -27.06
C GLU A 349 16.29 13.43 -26.83
N MET A 350 15.69 14.41 -27.51
CA MET A 350 14.28 14.73 -27.34
C MET A 350 13.46 13.89 -28.32
N LEU A 351 12.67 12.96 -27.79
CA LEU A 351 11.68 12.22 -28.55
C LEU A 351 10.35 12.93 -28.41
N GLN A 352 9.79 13.43 -29.52
CA GLN A 352 8.46 14.05 -29.50
C GLN A 352 7.41 12.96 -29.37
N SER A 353 7.07 12.57 -28.14
CA SER A 353 6.04 11.60 -27.84
C SER A 353 5.30 11.93 -26.55
N ASP A 354 4.04 11.54 -26.49
CA ASP A 354 3.27 11.51 -25.26
C ASP A 354 3.57 10.16 -24.56
N ASN A 355 4.37 10.19 -23.48
CA ASN A 355 4.52 9.11 -22.50
C ASN A 355 5.15 7.81 -23.04
N LEU A 356 6.49 7.79 -23.10
CA LEU A 356 7.31 6.60 -23.32
C LEU A 356 7.17 5.63 -22.14
N ARG A 357 6.78 4.39 -22.45
CA ARG A 357 6.54 3.33 -21.46
C ARG A 357 7.71 2.38 -21.31
N ASP A 358 8.29 1.98 -22.43
CA ASP A 358 9.33 0.94 -22.47
C ASP A 358 10.50 1.38 -23.35
N LEU A 359 11.69 0.89 -23.00
CA LEU A 359 12.96 1.20 -23.65
C LEU A 359 13.81 -0.07 -23.69
N GLN A 360 14.24 -0.46 -24.89
CA GLN A 360 15.13 -1.60 -25.12
C GLN A 360 16.37 -1.15 -25.88
N VAL A 361 17.52 -1.69 -25.48
CA VAL A 361 18.82 -1.36 -26.07
C VAL A 361 19.39 -2.64 -26.65
N LEU A 362 19.70 -2.61 -27.93
CA LEU A 362 20.20 -3.76 -28.67
C LEU A 362 21.63 -3.52 -29.14
N ASP A 363 22.38 -4.62 -29.21
CA ASP A 363 23.70 -4.67 -29.83
C ASP A 363 24.67 -3.60 -29.31
N GLN A 364 24.87 -3.55 -27.99
CA GLN A 364 25.74 -2.57 -27.31
C GLN A 364 25.40 -1.10 -27.67
N GLY A 365 24.12 -0.82 -27.89
CA GLY A 365 23.63 0.52 -28.19
C GLY A 365 23.70 0.91 -29.67
N ARG A 366 23.93 -0.02 -30.61
CA ARG A 366 23.79 0.32 -32.05
C ARG A 366 22.35 0.64 -32.43
N VAL A 367 21.39 0.00 -31.76
CA VAL A 367 19.96 0.17 -32.00
C VAL A 367 19.25 0.37 -30.66
N ILE A 368 18.44 1.42 -30.58
CA ILE A 368 17.60 1.72 -29.42
C ILE A 368 16.14 1.69 -29.88
N ILE A 369 15.30 0.98 -29.15
CA ILE A 369 13.87 0.93 -29.40
C ILE A 369 13.17 1.55 -28.21
N ALA A 370 12.39 2.61 -28.45
CA ALA A 370 11.54 3.23 -27.44
C ALA A 370 10.08 3.09 -27.85
N CYS A 371 9.21 2.78 -26.89
CA CYS A 371 7.79 2.55 -27.17
C CYS A 371 6.90 3.52 -26.38
N SER A 372 6.01 4.21 -27.09
CA SER A 372 4.85 4.89 -26.53
C SER A 372 3.62 3.99 -26.65
N SER A 373 2.52 4.41 -26.03
CA SER A 373 1.22 3.74 -26.14
C SER A 373 0.70 3.61 -27.57
N THR A 374 1.10 4.47 -28.52
CA THR A 374 0.58 4.45 -29.91
C THR A 374 1.66 4.39 -30.98
N GLN A 375 2.93 4.59 -30.60
CA GLN A 375 4.05 4.77 -31.51
C GLN A 375 5.27 4.00 -31.03
N MET A 376 6.02 3.45 -31.97
CA MET A 376 7.34 2.85 -31.76
C MET A 376 8.39 3.76 -32.40
N PHE A 377 9.49 3.97 -31.69
CA PHE A 377 10.65 4.73 -32.12
C PHE A 377 11.82 3.76 -32.26
N VAL A 378 12.40 3.67 -33.46
CA VAL A 378 13.59 2.85 -33.73
C VAL A 378 14.74 3.80 -34.05
N GLY A 379 15.68 3.93 -33.13
CA GLY A 379 16.91 4.69 -33.28
C GLY A 379 18.04 3.79 -33.75
N SER A 380 18.60 4.02 -34.94
CA SER A 380 19.80 3.34 -35.42
C SER A 380 20.98 4.29 -35.48
N LEU A 381 22.16 3.85 -35.03
CA LEU A 381 23.37 4.66 -35.08
C LEU A 381 23.72 5.07 -36.53
N THR A 382 23.98 6.35 -36.76
CA THR A 382 24.44 6.82 -38.09
C THR A 382 25.92 6.51 -38.24
N THR A 383 26.26 5.51 -39.06
CA THR A 383 27.65 5.26 -39.46
C THR A 383 28.05 6.27 -40.54
N ASN A 384 28.78 7.33 -40.16
CA ASN A 384 29.47 8.14 -41.16
C ASN A 384 30.62 7.32 -41.74
N ALA A 385 30.72 7.26 -43.07
CA ALA A 385 31.60 6.37 -43.82
C ALA A 385 33.12 6.60 -43.62
N ASP A 386 33.54 7.65 -42.89
CA ASP A 386 34.94 8.09 -42.85
C ASP A 386 35.73 7.70 -41.58
N GLN A 387 35.18 6.90 -40.66
CA GLN A 387 35.93 6.46 -39.48
C GLN A 387 35.78 4.95 -39.22
N SER A 388 36.41 4.17 -40.09
CA SER A 388 36.72 2.78 -39.81
C SER A 388 37.78 2.70 -38.69
N SER A 389 37.46 1.92 -37.65
CA SER A 389 38.34 1.33 -36.62
C SER A 389 38.65 2.05 -35.30
N LEU A 390 38.58 3.39 -35.14
CA LEU A 390 39.19 4.03 -33.93
C LEU A 390 38.36 5.05 -33.12
N ALA A 391 37.06 5.27 -33.39
CA ALA A 391 36.27 6.25 -32.62
C ALA A 391 34.80 5.84 -32.35
N MET A 392 34.54 4.58 -32.02
CA MET A 392 33.24 4.13 -31.50
C MET A 392 33.08 4.48 -30.00
N THR A 393 33.21 5.75 -29.62
CA THR A 393 32.71 6.20 -28.31
C THR A 393 31.24 6.57 -28.48
N THR A 394 30.35 5.61 -28.17
CA THR A 394 28.88 5.67 -28.36
C THR A 394 28.23 6.96 -27.83
N PHE A 395 28.87 7.64 -26.87
CA PHE A 395 28.42 8.93 -26.33
C PHE A 395 28.39 10.08 -27.36
N LYS A 396 29.31 10.13 -28.34
CA LYS A 396 29.37 11.21 -29.36
C LYS A 396 28.56 10.93 -30.63
N SER A 397 28.14 9.68 -30.87
CA SER A 397 27.46 9.27 -32.10
C SER A 397 25.98 9.69 -32.15
N LYS A 398 25.45 10.09 -33.30
CA LYS A 398 24.03 10.47 -33.46
C LYS A 398 23.15 9.28 -33.83
N TYR A 399 21.94 9.21 -33.28
CA TYR A 399 20.93 8.24 -33.68
C TYR A 399 20.03 8.82 -34.78
N CYS A 400 19.77 8.03 -35.81
CA CYS A 400 18.69 8.28 -36.76
C CYS A 400 17.42 7.62 -36.23
N TRP A 401 16.44 8.46 -35.88
CA TRP A 401 15.16 8.03 -35.31
C TRP A 401 14.13 7.84 -36.41
N ARG A 402 13.51 6.66 -36.43
CA ARG A 402 12.38 6.32 -37.30
C ARG A 402 11.14 6.07 -36.48
N HIS A 403 10.00 6.54 -36.98
CA HIS A 403 8.74 6.53 -36.26
C HIS A 403 7.74 5.57 -36.93
N LEU A 404 7.25 4.59 -36.17
CA LEU A 404 6.25 3.63 -36.62
C LEU A 404 4.98 3.82 -35.80
N LYS A 405 3.88 4.19 -36.47
CA LYS A 405 2.58 4.36 -35.83
C LYS A 405 1.81 3.04 -35.85
N SER A 406 1.39 2.58 -34.67
CA SER A 406 0.52 1.41 -34.54
C SER A 406 -0.95 1.80 -34.68
N THR A 407 -1.77 0.88 -35.20
CA THR A 407 -3.23 1.04 -35.31
C THR A 407 -3.93 0.90 -33.96
N HIS A 408 -3.39 0.04 -33.10
CA HIS A 408 -3.89 -0.24 -31.75
C HIS A 408 -2.84 0.13 -30.70
N ALA A 409 -3.30 0.42 -29.49
CA ALA A 409 -2.39 0.78 -28.41
C ALA A 409 -1.43 -0.39 -28.10
N ILE A 410 -0.14 -0.08 -27.99
CA ILE A 410 0.91 -1.04 -27.66
C ILE A 410 0.94 -1.22 -26.13
N THR A 411 0.93 -2.47 -25.69
CA THR A 411 0.95 -2.83 -24.26
C THR A 411 2.31 -3.36 -23.81
N CYS A 412 2.95 -4.18 -24.62
CA CYS A 412 4.28 -4.73 -24.36
C CYS A 412 5.08 -4.88 -25.66
N ILE A 413 6.39 -4.92 -25.53
CA ILE A 413 7.33 -5.06 -26.63
C ILE A 413 8.51 -5.93 -26.18
N ASP A 414 9.04 -6.72 -27.10
CA ASP A 414 10.34 -7.35 -26.91
C ASP A 414 11.08 -7.51 -28.22
N SER A 415 12.40 -7.36 -28.18
CA SER A 415 13.23 -7.34 -29.37
C SER A 415 14.47 -8.20 -29.19
N ARG A 416 14.96 -8.74 -30.30
CA ARG A 416 16.13 -9.61 -30.33
C ARG A 416 17.04 -9.29 -31.51
N VAL A 417 18.29 -9.69 -31.37
CA VAL A 417 19.31 -9.62 -32.43
C VAL A 417 19.66 -11.03 -32.86
N ARG A 418 19.63 -11.29 -34.16
CA ARG A 418 19.98 -12.57 -34.77
C ARG A 418 21.14 -12.36 -35.73
N ASN A 419 22.18 -13.16 -35.57
CA ASN A 419 23.24 -13.25 -36.56
C ASN A 419 22.77 -14.18 -37.68
N PRO A 420 22.99 -13.85 -38.97
CA PRO A 420 22.79 -14.80 -40.05
C PRO A 420 23.61 -16.07 -39.78
N ALA A 421 23.09 -17.24 -40.17
CA ALA A 421 23.89 -18.45 -40.16
C ALA A 421 25.15 -18.25 -41.01
N GLU A 422 26.29 -18.80 -40.59
CA GLU A 422 27.53 -18.81 -41.36
C GLU A 422 27.34 -19.64 -42.64
N ASP A 423 26.76 -19.06 -43.68
CA ASP A 423 26.88 -19.61 -45.02
C ASP A 423 28.34 -19.46 -45.46
N LEU A 424 28.96 -20.59 -45.82
CA LEU A 424 30.35 -20.79 -46.25
C LEU A 424 30.78 -20.00 -47.52
N SER A 425 30.12 -18.90 -47.87
CA SER A 425 30.47 -18.06 -49.02
C SER A 425 31.10 -16.73 -48.61
N ASN A 426 32.44 -16.73 -48.69
CA ASN A 426 33.49 -15.69 -48.75
C ASN A 426 33.21 -14.16 -48.91
N HIS A 427 32.08 -13.58 -48.50
CA HIS A 427 31.98 -12.13 -48.34
C HIS A 427 31.29 -11.74 -47.03
N ARG A 428 32.10 -11.38 -46.03
CA ARG A 428 31.70 -10.84 -44.72
C ARG A 428 30.98 -9.49 -44.89
N SER A 429 29.67 -9.56 -44.99
CA SER A 429 28.77 -8.47 -44.60
C SER A 429 28.11 -8.91 -43.30
N GLU A 430 28.52 -8.36 -42.15
CA GLU A 430 27.89 -8.61 -40.84
C GLU A 430 26.49 -7.97 -40.78
N THR A 431 25.55 -8.41 -41.62
CA THR A 431 24.17 -7.94 -41.57
C THR A 431 23.44 -8.61 -40.42
N ARG A 432 23.51 -7.99 -39.23
CA ARG A 432 22.72 -8.39 -38.07
C ARG A 432 21.24 -8.15 -38.35
N ILE A 433 20.40 -9.14 -38.05
CA ILE A 433 18.96 -9.09 -38.26
C ILE A 433 18.29 -8.73 -36.93
N TYR A 434 17.35 -7.78 -36.97
CA TYR A 434 16.65 -7.27 -35.80
C TYR A 434 15.17 -7.62 -35.88
N ASP A 435 14.71 -8.47 -34.95
CA ASP A 435 13.31 -8.86 -34.87
C ASP A 435 12.64 -8.19 -33.67
N ILE A 436 11.39 -7.75 -33.84
CA ILE A 436 10.60 -7.11 -32.80
C ILE A 436 9.24 -7.81 -32.67
N ALA A 437 8.86 -8.20 -31.46
CA ALA A 437 7.52 -8.64 -31.11
C ALA A 437 6.79 -7.52 -30.35
N VAL A 438 5.55 -7.24 -30.73
CA VAL A 438 4.73 -6.16 -30.18
C VAL A 438 3.36 -6.70 -29.81
N GLY A 439 2.97 -6.55 -28.54
CA GLY A 439 1.64 -6.86 -28.06
C GLY A 439 0.71 -5.65 -28.16
N ASN A 440 -0.51 -5.88 -28.63
CA ASN A 440 -1.51 -4.81 -28.76
C ASN A 440 -2.67 -4.94 -27.77
N ALA A 441 -3.39 -3.85 -27.55
CA ALA A 441 -4.52 -3.79 -26.62
C ALA A 441 -5.71 -4.70 -26.99
N LYS A 442 -5.75 -5.21 -28.24
CA LYS A 442 -6.77 -6.14 -28.72
C LYS A 442 -6.44 -7.62 -28.44
N GLY A 443 -5.25 -7.92 -27.94
CA GLY A 443 -4.82 -9.32 -27.71
C GLY A 443 -4.02 -9.94 -28.86
N GLU A 444 -3.69 -9.18 -29.90
CA GLU A 444 -2.83 -9.67 -30.99
C GLU A 444 -1.37 -9.38 -30.70
N ILE A 445 -0.51 -10.31 -31.11
CA ILE A 445 0.94 -10.17 -31.07
C ILE A 445 1.45 -10.01 -32.51
N LEU A 446 2.15 -8.91 -32.79
CA LEU A 446 2.71 -8.57 -34.09
C LEU A 446 4.23 -8.80 -34.06
N ILE A 447 4.73 -9.62 -34.97
CA ILE A 447 6.15 -9.92 -35.11
C ILE A 447 6.66 -9.26 -36.40
N TYR A 448 7.57 -8.30 -36.24
CA TYR A 448 8.31 -7.67 -37.32
C TYR A 448 9.66 -8.37 -37.47
N GLU A 449 9.88 -9.00 -38.61
CA GLU A 449 11.16 -9.63 -38.94
C GLU A 449 12.04 -8.66 -39.73
N ASP A 450 13.30 -8.54 -39.32
CA ASP A 450 14.28 -7.64 -39.92
C ASP A 450 13.79 -6.19 -40.12
N ILE A 451 13.43 -5.53 -39.01
CA ILE A 451 12.81 -4.21 -39.04
C ILE A 451 13.71 -3.16 -39.71
N ILE A 452 15.02 -3.25 -39.55
CA ILE A 452 15.97 -2.25 -40.07
C ILE A 452 16.03 -2.33 -41.59
N ALA A 453 16.08 -3.54 -42.16
CA ALA A 453 16.05 -3.69 -43.61
C ALA A 453 14.71 -3.20 -44.20
N GLN A 454 13.58 -3.46 -43.52
CA GLN A 454 12.27 -2.96 -43.97
C GLN A 454 12.21 -1.42 -43.93
N LEU A 455 12.73 -0.81 -42.86
CA LEU A 455 12.78 0.65 -42.70
C LEU A 455 13.72 1.30 -43.73
N ASN A 456 14.88 0.71 -44.01
CA ASN A 456 15.79 1.21 -45.04
C ASN A 456 15.15 1.13 -46.44
N LYS A 457 14.35 0.09 -46.73
CA LYS A 457 13.59 -0.02 -47.99
C LYS A 457 12.50 1.04 -48.12
N LEU A 458 11.86 1.40 -47.00
CA LEU A 458 10.88 2.51 -46.94
C LEU A 458 11.57 3.85 -47.23
N ASP A 459 12.71 4.11 -46.61
CA ASP A 459 13.50 5.32 -46.86
C ASP A 459 13.97 5.40 -48.33
N ALA A 460 14.27 4.25 -48.95
CA ALA A 460 14.66 4.14 -50.35
C ALA A 460 13.48 4.30 -51.35
N GLY A 461 12.28 4.67 -50.88
CA GLY A 461 11.14 5.00 -51.74
C GLY A 461 10.16 3.85 -52.01
N SER A 462 10.23 2.75 -51.26
CA SER A 462 9.21 1.70 -51.33
C SER A 462 7.90 2.17 -50.69
N ASN A 463 6.78 2.01 -51.41
CA ASN A 463 5.43 2.33 -50.91
C ASN A 463 4.81 1.22 -50.03
N GLN A 464 5.53 0.13 -49.76
CA GLN A 464 4.99 -0.96 -48.94
C GLN A 464 5.26 -0.72 -47.45
N PRO A 465 4.22 -0.72 -46.58
CA PRO A 465 4.41 -0.60 -45.13
C PRO A 465 5.16 -1.81 -44.58
N PRO A 466 5.78 -1.69 -43.39
CA PRO A 466 6.52 -2.79 -42.78
C PRO A 466 5.57 -3.98 -42.52
N ARG A 467 6.00 -5.18 -42.93
CA ARG A 467 5.21 -6.40 -42.88
C ARG A 467 5.41 -7.09 -41.53
N ALA A 468 4.30 -7.35 -40.83
CA ALA A 468 4.29 -8.11 -39.59
C ALA A 468 3.54 -9.44 -39.73
N ARG A 469 4.00 -10.48 -39.03
CA ARG A 469 3.25 -11.71 -38.76
C ARG A 469 2.37 -11.49 -37.52
N SER A 470 1.12 -11.94 -37.54
CA SER A 470 0.21 -11.79 -36.39
C SER A 470 -0.06 -13.15 -35.74
N LEU A 471 0.07 -13.21 -34.41
CA LEU A 471 -0.36 -14.32 -33.57
C LEU A 471 -1.58 -13.86 -32.77
N ARG A 472 -2.65 -14.68 -32.77
CA ARG A 472 -3.92 -14.36 -32.13
C ARG A 472 -4.33 -15.50 -31.21
N TRP A 473 -4.44 -15.20 -29.92
CA TRP A 473 -5.05 -16.09 -28.95
C TRP A 473 -5.58 -15.33 -27.75
N HIS A 474 -4.79 -14.37 -27.23
CA HIS A 474 -5.22 -13.56 -26.11
C HIS A 474 -6.49 -12.78 -26.47
N ARG A 475 -7.49 -12.87 -25.60
CA ARG A 475 -8.77 -12.14 -25.69
C ARG A 475 -8.64 -10.72 -25.15
N GLU A 476 -7.77 -10.55 -24.16
CA GLU A 476 -7.38 -9.26 -23.60
C GLU A 476 -5.96 -8.88 -24.01
N ALA A 477 -5.55 -7.65 -23.71
CA ALA A 477 -4.20 -7.19 -23.99
C ALA A 477 -3.14 -8.07 -23.27
N PRO A 478 -2.11 -8.57 -23.97
CA PRO A 478 -0.97 -9.21 -23.32
C PRO A 478 -0.19 -8.14 -22.56
N ASN A 479 0.19 -8.46 -21.33
CA ASN A 479 0.97 -7.55 -20.49
C ASN A 479 2.47 -7.76 -20.67
N ALA A 480 2.89 -8.98 -21.00
CA ALA A 480 4.29 -9.33 -21.20
C ALA A 480 4.46 -10.26 -22.38
N ILE A 481 5.52 -10.02 -23.15
CA ILE A 481 6.00 -10.88 -24.23
C ILE A 481 7.51 -10.89 -24.13
N LYS A 482 8.16 -12.05 -24.25
CA LYS A 482 9.62 -12.16 -24.39
C LYS A 482 10.01 -13.22 -25.40
N TRP A 483 11.10 -12.98 -26.10
CA TRP A 483 11.78 -13.99 -26.91
C TRP A 483 12.52 -14.99 -26.02
N SER A 484 12.52 -16.26 -26.40
CA SER A 484 13.47 -17.21 -25.85
C SER A 484 14.89 -16.89 -26.37
N ASN A 485 15.91 -17.27 -25.60
CA ASN A 485 17.31 -16.94 -25.94
C ASN A 485 17.79 -17.65 -27.23
N ASP A 486 17.23 -18.82 -27.53
CA ASP A 486 17.43 -19.56 -28.78
C ASP A 486 16.61 -18.99 -29.96
N GLY A 487 15.58 -18.19 -29.66
CA GLY A 487 14.73 -17.56 -30.64
C GLY A 487 13.70 -18.46 -31.33
N ASN A 488 13.58 -19.72 -30.94
CA ASN A 488 12.59 -20.62 -31.52
C ASN A 488 11.19 -20.40 -30.93
N TYR A 489 11.15 -19.88 -29.71
CA TYR A 489 9.92 -19.66 -28.96
C TYR A 489 9.68 -18.17 -28.68
N LEU A 490 8.40 -17.81 -28.68
CA LEU A 490 7.93 -16.54 -28.13
C LEU A 490 7.04 -16.85 -26.94
N ILE A 491 7.30 -16.22 -25.80
CA ILE A 491 6.55 -16.47 -24.58
C ILE A 491 5.68 -15.25 -24.31
N SER A 492 4.40 -15.44 -24.03
CA SER A 492 3.46 -14.36 -23.78
C SER A 492 2.58 -14.64 -22.56
N GLY A 493 2.21 -13.56 -21.86
CA GLY A 493 1.37 -13.61 -20.67
C GLY A 493 0.46 -12.39 -20.58
N GLY A 494 -0.73 -12.59 -20.02
CA GLY A 494 -1.73 -11.54 -19.91
C GLY A 494 -2.67 -11.73 -18.74
N LYS A 495 -3.84 -11.09 -18.84
CA LYS A 495 -4.87 -11.11 -17.79
C LYS A 495 -5.65 -12.40 -17.68
N GLU A 496 -5.53 -13.28 -18.66
CA GLU A 496 -6.18 -14.59 -18.71
C GLU A 496 -5.58 -15.59 -17.72
N THR A 497 -4.51 -15.23 -16.98
CA THR A 497 -3.81 -16.10 -16.00
C THR A 497 -3.16 -17.34 -16.63
N VAL A 498 -2.83 -17.26 -17.91
CA VAL A 498 -2.21 -18.33 -18.69
C VAL A 498 -0.89 -17.85 -19.27
N LEU A 499 0.15 -18.67 -19.15
CA LEU A 499 1.41 -18.49 -19.87
C LEU A 499 1.32 -19.22 -21.21
N CYS A 500 1.55 -18.52 -22.31
CA CYS A 500 1.55 -19.07 -23.66
C CYS A 500 2.96 -19.13 -24.22
N ILE A 501 3.33 -20.27 -24.78
CA ILE A 501 4.62 -20.52 -25.43
C ILE A 501 4.32 -20.83 -26.90
N TRP A 502 4.79 -19.96 -27.78
CA TRP A 502 4.57 -20.03 -29.23
C TRP A 502 5.80 -20.60 -29.90
N GLN A 503 5.67 -21.74 -30.55
CA GLN A 503 6.71 -22.28 -31.41
C GLN A 503 6.61 -21.60 -32.78
N LEU A 504 7.61 -20.79 -33.13
CA LEU A 504 7.53 -19.89 -34.29
C LEU A 504 7.70 -20.60 -35.63
N GLU A 505 8.48 -21.69 -35.64
CA GLU A 505 8.73 -22.48 -36.85
C GLU A 505 7.50 -23.29 -37.26
N THR A 506 6.85 -23.95 -36.29
CA THR A 506 5.68 -24.82 -36.55
C THR A 506 4.36 -24.08 -36.46
N GLY A 507 4.34 -22.88 -35.86
CA GLY A 507 3.13 -22.15 -35.52
C GLY A 507 2.30 -22.80 -34.39
N ARG A 508 2.82 -23.83 -33.72
CA ARG A 508 2.13 -24.49 -32.60
C ARG A 508 2.25 -23.67 -31.32
N ARG A 509 1.30 -23.84 -30.42
CA ARG A 509 1.22 -23.14 -29.14
C ARG A 509 1.05 -24.15 -28.02
N GLN A 510 1.82 -23.96 -26.95
CA GLN A 510 1.69 -24.67 -25.68
C GLN A 510 1.26 -23.67 -24.62
N ASP A 511 0.35 -24.06 -23.73
CA ASP A 511 -0.14 -23.22 -22.65
C ASP A 511 0.06 -23.87 -21.26
N LEU A 512 0.36 -23.02 -20.28
CA LEU A 512 0.34 -23.37 -18.86
C LEU A 512 -0.79 -22.57 -18.18
N PRO A 513 -1.97 -23.19 -18.01
CA PRO A 513 -3.13 -22.52 -17.42
C PRO A 513 -3.10 -22.50 -15.88
N HIS A 514 -4.03 -21.75 -15.29
CA HIS A 514 -4.34 -21.72 -13.86
C HIS A 514 -3.23 -21.17 -12.95
N LEU A 515 -2.53 -20.13 -13.41
CA LEU A 515 -1.66 -19.35 -12.53
C LEU A 515 -2.50 -18.57 -11.50
N THR A 516 -1.88 -18.22 -10.37
CA THR A 516 -2.59 -17.62 -9.22
C THR A 516 -3.21 -16.25 -9.53
N ALA A 517 -2.65 -15.52 -10.49
CA ALA A 517 -3.10 -14.21 -10.93
C ALA A 517 -2.61 -13.88 -12.34
N ALA A 518 -3.02 -12.71 -12.86
CA ALA A 518 -2.60 -12.22 -14.17
C ALA A 518 -1.09 -12.03 -14.24
N ILE A 519 -0.48 -12.41 -15.36
CA ILE A 519 0.95 -12.16 -15.60
C ILE A 519 1.11 -10.67 -15.93
N GLN A 520 1.93 -9.97 -15.16
CA GLN A 520 2.27 -8.56 -15.42
C GLN A 520 3.56 -8.45 -16.21
N ASN A 521 4.63 -9.07 -15.73
CA ASN A 521 5.93 -9.08 -16.38
C ASN A 521 6.49 -10.49 -16.51
N LEU A 522 7.44 -10.64 -17.42
CA LEU A 522 8.06 -11.92 -17.73
C LEU A 522 9.53 -11.69 -18.08
N THR A 523 10.42 -12.53 -17.57
CA THR A 523 11.85 -12.52 -17.90
C THR A 523 12.34 -13.93 -18.16
N VAL A 524 13.14 -14.11 -19.21
CA VAL A 524 13.84 -15.36 -19.51
C VAL A 524 15.20 -15.35 -18.83
N SER A 525 15.60 -16.46 -18.22
CA SER A 525 16.91 -16.57 -17.58
C SER A 525 18.04 -16.46 -18.63
N PRO A 526 19.22 -15.92 -18.29
CA PRO A 526 20.37 -15.83 -19.20
C PRO A 526 20.74 -17.14 -19.93
N SER A 527 20.59 -18.29 -19.26
CA SER A 527 20.80 -19.63 -19.81
C SER A 527 19.63 -20.14 -20.66
N GLY A 528 18.44 -19.56 -20.50
CA GLY A 528 17.18 -20.06 -21.08
C GLY A 528 16.58 -21.26 -20.34
N ALA A 529 17.14 -21.68 -19.21
CA ALA A 529 16.67 -22.84 -18.44
C ALA A 529 15.49 -22.51 -17.52
N SER A 530 15.18 -21.23 -17.26
CA SER A 530 14.06 -20.84 -16.40
C SER A 530 13.33 -19.58 -16.86
N TYR A 531 12.07 -19.45 -16.48
CA TYR A 531 11.23 -18.28 -16.72
C TYR A 531 10.82 -17.65 -15.39
N ALA A 532 11.07 -16.36 -15.20
CA ALA A 532 10.52 -15.61 -14.07
C ALA A 532 9.24 -14.90 -14.49
N LEU A 533 8.16 -15.16 -13.77
CA LEU A 533 6.85 -14.54 -13.95
C LEU A 533 6.58 -13.62 -12.77
N HIS A 534 6.26 -12.36 -13.04
CA HIS A 534 5.74 -11.45 -12.02
C HIS A 534 4.22 -11.37 -12.14
N LEU A 535 3.52 -11.77 -11.09
CA LEU A 535 2.08 -11.91 -11.06
C LEU A 535 1.40 -10.71 -10.39
N ALA A 536 0.14 -10.46 -10.75
CA ALA A 536 -0.63 -9.33 -10.23
C ALA A 536 -0.92 -9.42 -8.72
N ASP A 537 -0.86 -10.60 -8.12
CA ASP A 537 -1.01 -10.84 -6.67
C ASP A 537 0.24 -10.48 -5.85
N ASN A 538 1.27 -9.86 -6.45
CA ASN A 538 2.55 -9.50 -5.80
C ASN A 538 3.44 -10.72 -5.50
N SER A 539 3.31 -11.76 -6.31
CA SER A 539 4.21 -12.91 -6.31
C SER A 539 5.10 -12.92 -7.55
N VAL A 540 6.27 -13.52 -7.41
CA VAL A 540 7.19 -13.86 -8.48
C VAL A 540 7.38 -15.37 -8.46
N LEU A 541 7.11 -16.00 -9.59
CA LEU A 541 7.22 -17.43 -9.80
C LEU A 541 8.34 -17.72 -10.78
N VAL A 542 9.28 -18.60 -10.43
CA VAL A 542 10.30 -19.07 -11.37
C VAL A 542 9.97 -20.48 -11.79
N LEU A 543 9.77 -20.68 -13.09
CA LEU A 543 9.43 -21.95 -13.69
C LEU A 543 10.67 -22.55 -14.38
N SER A 544 10.82 -23.86 -14.29
CA SER A 544 11.74 -24.61 -15.15
C SER A 544 11.21 -24.65 -16.58
N THR A 545 12.03 -24.42 -17.61
CA THR A 545 11.55 -24.45 -19.00
C THR A 545 11.23 -25.86 -19.50
N ALA A 546 11.98 -26.87 -19.02
CA ALA A 546 11.78 -28.26 -19.44
C ALA A 546 10.51 -28.89 -18.84
N GLU A 547 10.23 -28.61 -17.56
CA GLU A 547 9.15 -29.26 -16.82
C GLU A 547 7.93 -28.36 -16.61
N LEU A 548 8.08 -27.03 -16.81
CA LEU A 548 7.09 -26.00 -16.47
C LEU A 548 6.60 -26.06 -15.01
N GLN A 549 7.40 -26.64 -14.12
CA GLN A 549 7.16 -26.68 -12.69
C GLN A 549 7.81 -25.48 -11.98
N PRO A 550 7.19 -24.99 -10.89
CA PRO A 550 7.74 -23.89 -10.11
C PRO A 550 8.94 -24.36 -9.29
N LYS A 551 10.10 -23.79 -9.58
CA LYS A 551 11.32 -23.93 -8.78
C LYS A 551 11.27 -23.03 -7.55
N THR A 552 10.87 -21.77 -7.76
CA THR A 552 10.74 -20.81 -6.67
C THR A 552 9.45 -20.03 -6.73
N HIS A 553 8.98 -19.66 -5.55
CA HIS A 553 7.80 -18.85 -5.36
C HIS A 553 8.09 -17.81 -4.27
N ILE A 554 8.23 -16.57 -4.71
CA ILE A 554 8.53 -15.42 -3.85
C ILE A 554 7.27 -14.56 -3.80
N ALA A 555 6.57 -14.55 -2.67
CA ALA A 555 5.42 -13.69 -2.47
C ALA A 555 5.71 -12.66 -1.36
N SER A 556 5.46 -11.39 -1.68
CA SER A 556 5.46 -10.31 -0.70
C SER A 556 4.06 -10.18 -0.06
N LEU A 557 3.79 -9.08 0.63
CA LEU A 557 2.48 -8.80 1.21
C LEU A 557 1.46 -8.61 0.08
N GLN A 558 0.41 -9.43 0.09
CA GLN A 558 -0.58 -9.46 -0.98
C GLN A 558 -1.77 -8.49 -0.76
N SER A 559 -1.67 -7.58 0.22
CA SER A 559 -2.72 -6.58 0.51
C SER A 559 -3.03 -5.64 -0.67
N LEU A 560 -4.23 -5.07 -0.69
CA LEU A 560 -4.64 -4.07 -1.68
C LEU A 560 -3.64 -2.91 -1.75
N CYS A 561 -3.17 -2.60 -2.96
CA CYS A 561 -2.19 -1.54 -3.18
C CYS A 561 -2.82 -0.40 -3.98
N VAL A 562 -2.71 0.83 -3.47
CA VAL A 562 -3.09 2.05 -4.16
C VAL A 562 -1.81 2.82 -4.50
N LEU A 563 -1.29 2.58 -5.70
CA LEU A 563 -0.15 3.29 -6.26
C LEU A 563 -0.60 4.71 -6.63
N SER A 564 -0.29 5.70 -5.78
CA SER A 564 -0.71 7.10 -6.00
C SER A 564 -0.04 7.74 -7.23
N PRO A 565 -0.59 8.82 -7.81
CA PRO A 565 -0.47 10.12 -7.15
C PRO A 565 -1.79 10.81 -6.81
N ARG A 566 -1.63 11.84 -5.98
CA ARG A 566 -2.62 12.85 -5.61
C ARG A 566 -3.37 13.39 -6.82
N PRO A 567 -4.62 13.89 -6.64
CA PRO A 567 -5.22 14.25 -5.35
C PRO A 567 -5.71 13.06 -4.55
N LEU A 568 -5.64 13.18 -3.22
CA LEU A 568 -6.10 12.18 -2.24
C LEU A 568 -7.48 11.62 -2.60
N ALA A 569 -8.38 12.44 -3.13
CA ALA A 569 -9.71 12.04 -3.60
C ALA A 569 -9.70 10.86 -4.59
N GLN A 570 -8.70 10.73 -5.47
CA GLN A 570 -8.60 9.61 -6.42
C GLN A 570 -8.06 8.36 -5.74
N ALA A 571 -7.07 8.49 -4.85
CA ALA A 571 -6.56 7.36 -4.05
C ALA A 571 -7.63 6.79 -3.11
N MET A 572 -8.48 7.64 -2.52
CA MET A 572 -9.56 7.22 -1.62
C MET A 572 -10.65 6.39 -2.30
N ARG A 573 -10.87 6.55 -3.62
CA ARG A 573 -11.85 5.75 -4.37
C ARG A 573 -11.50 4.26 -4.43
N GLY A 574 -10.22 3.92 -4.32
CA GLY A 574 -9.74 2.54 -4.34
C GLY A 574 -9.47 1.96 -2.95
N LEU A 575 -9.68 2.72 -1.86
CA LEU A 575 -9.37 2.26 -0.52
C LEU A 575 -10.54 1.51 0.10
N SER A 576 -10.24 0.33 0.65
CA SER A 576 -11.11 -0.43 1.53
C SER A 576 -10.32 -0.88 2.73
N ALA A 577 -10.97 -0.95 3.90
CA ALA A 577 -10.38 -1.65 5.04
C ALA A 577 -10.19 -3.12 4.66
N ILE A 578 -8.99 -3.63 4.87
CA ILE A 578 -8.68 -5.04 4.67
C ILE A 578 -8.70 -5.70 6.05
N PRO A 579 -9.46 -6.78 6.26
CA PRO A 579 -9.45 -7.45 7.55
C PRO A 579 -8.13 -8.21 7.73
N PHE A 580 -7.44 -7.93 8.83
CA PHE A 580 -6.21 -8.61 9.23
C PHE A 580 -6.10 -8.69 10.75
N VAL A 581 -5.49 -9.77 11.23
CA VAL A 581 -5.42 -10.11 12.65
C VAL A 581 -4.05 -10.73 12.95
N ASN A 582 -3.48 -10.43 14.11
CA ASN A 582 -2.25 -11.09 14.58
C ASN A 582 -2.60 -12.40 15.28
N ASN A 583 -1.85 -13.47 15.01
CA ASN A 583 -2.05 -14.75 15.67
C ASN A 583 -1.59 -14.65 17.16
N PRO A 584 -2.45 -14.96 18.15
CA PRO A 584 -2.07 -14.92 19.56
C PRO A 584 -1.10 -16.04 19.95
N ARG A 585 -1.14 -17.21 19.28
CA ARG A 585 -0.19 -18.32 19.53
C ARG A 585 1.19 -18.05 18.94
N HIS A 586 1.22 -17.36 17.80
CA HIS A 586 2.44 -17.03 17.07
C HIS A 586 2.47 -15.52 16.76
N PRO A 587 2.98 -14.68 17.67
CA PRO A 587 2.95 -13.20 17.55
C PRO A 587 3.62 -12.62 16.30
N ASN A 588 4.47 -13.41 15.65
CA ASN A 588 5.14 -13.06 14.40
C ASN A 588 4.31 -13.37 13.15
N GLN A 589 3.19 -14.11 13.28
CA GLN A 589 2.34 -14.48 12.16
C GLN A 589 1.15 -13.53 12.04
N LEU A 590 1.08 -12.83 10.92
CA LEU A 590 -0.04 -12.00 10.53
C LEU A 590 -0.97 -12.78 9.61
N LEU A 591 -2.26 -12.82 9.94
CA LEU A 591 -3.32 -13.33 9.08
C LEU A 591 -3.99 -12.15 8.40
N ILE A 592 -4.04 -12.15 7.07
CA ILE A 592 -4.64 -11.06 6.29
C ILE A 592 -5.48 -11.61 5.14
N ALA A 593 -6.68 -11.04 4.93
CA ALA A 593 -7.46 -11.34 3.75
C ALA A 593 -6.89 -10.59 2.54
N VAL A 594 -6.65 -11.29 1.42
CA VAL A 594 -5.94 -10.73 0.26
C VAL A 594 -6.72 -10.93 -1.04
N PRO A 595 -6.70 -9.93 -1.95
CA PRO A 595 -7.31 -10.04 -3.26
C PRO A 595 -6.50 -10.91 -4.23
N VAL A 596 -7.14 -11.27 -5.34
CA VAL A 596 -6.48 -11.97 -6.46
C VAL A 596 -5.60 -11.01 -7.27
N ASP A 597 -6.06 -9.77 -7.40
CA ASP A 597 -5.36 -8.69 -8.10
C ASP A 597 -5.26 -7.50 -7.16
N GLN A 598 -4.04 -7.00 -6.95
CA GLN A 598 -3.81 -5.83 -6.12
C GLN A 598 -4.12 -4.51 -6.82
N SER A 599 -4.21 -4.51 -8.15
CA SER A 599 -4.32 -3.29 -8.92
C SER A 599 -5.77 -2.79 -8.97
N VAL A 600 -6.02 -1.66 -8.32
CA VAL A 600 -7.26 -0.89 -8.54
C VAL A 600 -7.11 -0.17 -9.87
N THR A 601 -7.49 -0.83 -10.98
CA THR A 601 -7.50 -0.17 -12.28
C THR A 601 -8.69 0.80 -12.36
N LYS A 602 -8.46 2.01 -12.90
CA LYS A 602 -9.49 3.07 -13.04
C LYS A 602 -10.73 2.62 -13.84
N ALA A 603 -10.60 1.55 -14.63
CA ALA A 603 -11.63 1.02 -15.51
C ALA A 603 -12.77 0.31 -14.76
N THR A 604 -12.49 -0.37 -13.65
CA THR A 604 -13.51 -1.21 -12.99
C THR A 604 -14.31 -0.48 -11.92
N GLN A 605 -13.81 0.61 -11.32
CA GLN A 605 -14.41 1.34 -10.19
C GLN A 605 -14.85 0.49 -8.97
N SER A 606 -14.71 -0.84 -9.03
CA SER A 606 -15.04 -1.79 -7.99
C SER A 606 -13.79 -2.15 -7.18
N ILE A 607 -13.95 -2.17 -5.86
CA ILE A 607 -12.93 -2.64 -4.93
C ILE A 607 -12.76 -4.15 -5.17
N PRO A 608 -11.55 -4.66 -5.43
CA PRO A 608 -11.36 -6.09 -5.66
C PRO A 608 -11.69 -6.86 -4.38
N ALA A 609 -12.44 -7.95 -4.54
CA ALA A 609 -12.75 -8.86 -3.45
C ALA A 609 -11.47 -9.54 -2.94
N ALA A 610 -11.43 -9.78 -1.62
CA ALA A 610 -10.35 -10.47 -0.91
C ALA A 610 -10.79 -11.88 -0.48
N PRO A 611 -10.75 -12.88 -1.38
CA PRO A 611 -11.25 -14.24 -1.11
C PRO A 611 -10.22 -15.15 -0.43
N PHE A 612 -8.94 -14.75 -0.37
CA PHE A 612 -7.85 -15.58 0.13
C PHE A 612 -7.38 -15.11 1.50
N LEU A 613 -6.92 -16.04 2.32
CA LEU A 613 -6.15 -15.79 3.54
C LEU A 613 -4.67 -15.93 3.22
N GLN A 614 -3.88 -14.92 3.53
CA GLN A 614 -2.42 -15.00 3.56
C GLN A 614 -1.94 -15.05 5.01
N THR A 615 -1.06 -16.00 5.32
CA THR A 615 -0.24 -16.00 6.53
C THR A 615 1.11 -15.39 6.20
N TYR A 616 1.47 -14.30 6.87
CA TYR A 616 2.70 -13.55 6.63
C TYR A 616 3.56 -13.49 7.89
N ASP A 617 4.84 -13.80 7.76
CA ASP A 617 5.81 -13.73 8.85
C ASP A 617 6.39 -12.32 8.94
N LEU A 618 6.12 -11.64 10.05
CA LEU A 618 6.55 -10.27 10.35
C LEU A 618 8.05 -10.17 10.62
N GLN A 619 8.68 -11.22 11.15
CA GLN A 619 10.09 -11.18 11.52
C GLN A 619 10.98 -11.42 10.31
N ALA A 620 10.66 -12.46 9.52
CA ALA A 620 11.40 -12.77 8.29
C ALA A 620 10.95 -11.90 7.09
N GLY A 621 9.79 -11.25 7.18
CA GLY A 621 9.24 -10.45 6.08
C GLY A 621 8.89 -11.30 4.86
N ARG A 622 8.32 -12.50 5.07
CA ARG A 622 8.01 -13.45 4.01
C ARG A 622 6.60 -13.99 4.09
N HIS A 623 6.04 -14.33 2.93
CA HIS A 623 4.83 -15.13 2.83
C HIS A 623 5.07 -16.56 3.35
N MET A 624 4.11 -17.10 4.11
CA MET A 624 4.12 -18.51 4.56
C MET A 624 3.13 -19.36 3.78
N THR A 625 1.84 -19.00 3.82
CA THR A 625 0.77 -19.78 3.18
C THR A 625 -0.30 -18.87 2.59
N ARG A 626 -0.94 -19.38 1.53
CA ARG A 626 -2.13 -18.78 0.90
C ARG A 626 -3.24 -19.82 0.87
N GLN A 627 -4.42 -19.48 1.37
CA GLN A 627 -5.57 -20.39 1.43
C GLN A 627 -6.85 -19.70 0.95
N ALA A 628 -7.73 -20.40 0.24
CA ALA A 628 -9.04 -19.86 -0.13
C ALA A 628 -10.00 -19.87 1.08
N LEU A 629 -10.65 -18.73 1.34
CA LEU A 629 -11.72 -18.60 2.35
C LEU A 629 -13.11 -18.65 1.72
N THR A 630 -13.24 -18.04 0.53
CA THR A 630 -14.51 -17.94 -0.19
C THR A 630 -14.49 -18.80 -1.46
N ARG A 631 -15.65 -18.96 -2.12
CA ARG A 631 -15.69 -19.56 -3.45
C ARG A 631 -14.85 -18.69 -4.40
N ASN A 632 -13.97 -19.31 -5.16
CA ASN A 632 -13.07 -18.63 -6.09
C ASN A 632 -13.14 -19.27 -7.48
N ILE A 633 -12.63 -18.53 -8.47
CA ILE A 633 -12.64 -18.90 -9.88
C ILE A 633 -11.18 -18.81 -10.34
N ILE A 634 -10.45 -19.92 -10.18
CA ILE A 634 -9.05 -20.06 -10.64
C ILE A 634 -8.99 -21.01 -11.85
N THR A 635 -9.78 -22.08 -11.80
CA THR A 635 -9.80 -23.11 -12.85
C THR A 635 -10.73 -22.78 -14.01
N GLU A 636 -11.75 -21.97 -13.77
CA GLU A 636 -12.72 -21.58 -14.79
C GLU A 636 -12.40 -20.21 -15.38
N ALA A 637 -12.93 -19.93 -16.57
CA ALA A 637 -12.79 -18.62 -17.19
C ALA A 637 -13.48 -17.56 -16.32
N ASN A 638 -12.73 -16.54 -15.89
CA ASN A 638 -13.24 -15.45 -15.04
C ASN A 638 -14.06 -14.40 -15.82
N ILE A 639 -14.82 -14.84 -16.81
CA ILE A 639 -15.59 -14.00 -17.73
C ILE A 639 -16.91 -14.73 -18.04
N ASP A 640 -18.02 -13.99 -18.03
CA ASP A 640 -19.33 -14.49 -18.43
C ASP A 640 -19.50 -14.53 -19.98
N PRO A 641 -20.60 -15.08 -20.51
CA PRO A 641 -20.86 -15.08 -21.96
C PRO A 641 -20.99 -13.69 -22.60
N GLU A 642 -21.26 -12.65 -21.80
CA GLU A 642 -21.42 -11.25 -22.23
C GLU A 642 -20.13 -10.43 -22.12
N TRP A 643 -19.02 -11.08 -21.76
CA TRP A 643 -17.69 -10.47 -21.58
C TRP A 643 -17.52 -9.61 -20.31
N ASN A 644 -18.36 -9.79 -19.31
CA ASN A 644 -18.19 -9.18 -18.00
C ASN A 644 -17.37 -10.07 -17.07
N LYS A 645 -16.55 -9.45 -16.21
CA LYS A 645 -15.78 -10.16 -15.18
C LYS A 645 -16.69 -10.65 -14.07
N ILE A 646 -16.50 -11.90 -13.65
CA ILE A 646 -17.31 -12.49 -12.58
C ILE A 646 -16.88 -11.90 -11.22
N GLU A 647 -17.84 -11.39 -10.45
CA GLU A 647 -17.62 -10.89 -9.10
C GLU A 647 -17.69 -12.03 -8.09
N ILE A 648 -16.62 -12.19 -7.29
CA ILE A 648 -16.51 -13.23 -6.25
C ILE A 648 -16.81 -12.67 -4.85
N PRO A 649 -17.23 -13.50 -3.87
CA PRO A 649 -17.52 -13.02 -2.52
C PRO A 649 -16.30 -12.42 -1.83
N ASN A 650 -16.52 -11.33 -1.10
CA ASN A 650 -15.49 -10.61 -0.38
C ASN A 650 -15.53 -10.93 1.12
N VAL A 651 -14.37 -11.20 1.73
CA VAL A 651 -14.26 -11.28 3.19
C VAL A 651 -14.24 -9.87 3.75
N THR A 652 -15.27 -9.50 4.51
CA THR A 652 -15.44 -8.15 5.06
C THR A 652 -14.94 -8.02 6.49
N LEU A 653 -15.06 -9.09 7.28
CA LEU A 653 -14.64 -9.13 8.69
C LEU A 653 -13.89 -10.43 8.97
N MET A 654 -12.87 -10.35 9.83
CA MET A 654 -12.08 -11.50 10.27
C MET A 654 -11.62 -11.26 11.69
N GLU A 655 -11.75 -12.27 12.54
CA GLU A 655 -11.31 -12.22 13.93
C GLU A 655 -10.80 -13.60 14.37
N ILE A 656 -9.75 -13.64 15.19
CA ILE A 656 -9.22 -14.87 15.78
C ILE A 656 -9.63 -14.98 17.25
N SER A 657 -9.87 -16.20 17.72
CA SER A 657 -10.12 -16.48 19.13
C SER A 657 -8.87 -16.24 19.98
N CYS A 658 -9.07 -16.02 21.28
CA CYS A 658 -7.99 -15.77 22.24
C CYS A 658 -6.99 -16.92 22.36
N ASP A 659 -7.42 -18.16 22.10
CA ASP A 659 -6.57 -19.37 22.08
C ASP A 659 -5.83 -19.56 20.75
N GLY A 660 -6.15 -18.79 19.71
CA GLY A 660 -5.57 -18.91 18.37
C GLY A 660 -5.97 -20.16 17.59
N MET A 661 -6.95 -20.95 18.07
CA MET A 661 -7.41 -22.19 17.42
C MET A 661 -8.58 -21.99 16.48
N TRP A 662 -9.33 -20.90 16.64
CA TRP A 662 -10.54 -20.63 15.90
C TRP A 662 -10.45 -19.30 15.17
N LEU A 663 -10.76 -19.32 13.89
CA LEU A 663 -10.84 -18.13 13.05
C LEU A 663 -12.30 -17.95 12.62
N ALA A 664 -12.86 -16.76 12.82
CA ALA A 664 -14.17 -16.41 12.32
C ALA A 664 -14.03 -15.40 11.17
N THR A 665 -14.69 -15.67 10.06
CA THR A 665 -14.71 -14.81 8.87
C THR A 665 -16.13 -14.54 8.43
N VAL A 666 -16.45 -13.30 8.07
CA VAL A 666 -17.72 -12.93 7.44
C VAL A 666 -17.45 -12.61 5.97
N GLU A 667 -18.18 -13.28 5.09
CA GLU A 667 -18.17 -13.02 3.65
C GLU A 667 -19.48 -12.38 3.20
N GLU A 668 -19.38 -11.41 2.29
CA GLU A 668 -20.50 -10.71 1.67
C GLU A 668 -20.36 -10.78 0.14
N TRP A 669 -21.45 -11.12 -0.53
CA TRP A 669 -21.54 -11.10 -1.99
C TRP A 669 -22.85 -10.44 -2.42
N LEU A 670 -22.77 -9.62 -3.48
CA LEU A 670 -23.93 -9.06 -4.15
C LEU A 670 -23.85 -9.43 -5.63
N PRO A 671 -24.99 -9.70 -6.28
CA PRO A 671 -25.01 -9.86 -7.72
C PRO A 671 -24.51 -8.57 -8.41
N PRO A 672 -23.81 -8.69 -9.54
CA PRO A 672 -23.30 -7.52 -10.25
C PRO A 672 -24.47 -6.70 -10.82
N SER A 673 -24.29 -5.38 -10.90
CA SER A 673 -25.38 -4.47 -11.26
C SER A 673 -25.92 -4.68 -12.68
N HIS A 674 -25.05 -5.06 -13.63
CA HIS A 674 -25.45 -5.32 -15.02
C HIS A 674 -26.37 -6.53 -15.13
N ALA A 675 -26.16 -7.57 -14.31
CA ALA A 675 -26.99 -8.77 -14.31
C ALA A 675 -28.41 -8.55 -13.76
N LEU A 676 -28.70 -7.39 -13.16
CA LEU A 676 -30.05 -7.06 -12.66
C LEU A 676 -30.70 -5.91 -13.42
N GLN A 677 -30.06 -5.42 -14.48
CA GLN A 677 -30.58 -4.30 -15.27
C GLN A 677 -31.92 -4.61 -15.94
N TYR A 678 -32.24 -5.89 -16.16
CA TYR A 678 -33.54 -6.30 -16.72
C TYR A 678 -34.70 -6.25 -15.71
N LEU A 679 -34.42 -6.17 -14.41
CA LEU A 679 -35.44 -6.15 -13.35
C LEU A 679 -35.89 -4.75 -12.94
N ALA A 680 -35.16 -3.71 -13.33
CA ALA A 680 -35.31 -2.37 -12.80
C ALA A 680 -35.10 -1.32 -13.89
N LEU A 681 -35.90 -0.25 -13.85
CA LEU A 681 -35.82 0.83 -14.83
C LEU A 681 -34.74 1.86 -14.43
N ASP A 682 -34.56 2.05 -13.13
CA ASP A 682 -33.63 3.03 -12.56
C ASP A 682 -32.48 2.39 -11.75
N LYS A 683 -31.35 3.10 -11.67
CA LYS A 683 -30.17 2.64 -10.91
C LYS A 683 -30.44 2.43 -9.42
N SER A 684 -31.35 3.20 -8.83
CA SER A 684 -31.75 3.06 -7.42
C SER A 684 -32.50 1.76 -7.16
N GLU A 685 -33.37 1.35 -8.09
CA GLU A 685 -34.12 0.09 -8.01
C GLU A 685 -33.18 -1.11 -8.18
N ILE A 686 -32.19 -1.02 -9.09
CA ILE A 686 -31.14 -2.05 -9.23
C ILE A 686 -30.45 -2.28 -7.89
N GLU A 687 -30.08 -1.22 -7.19
CA GLU A 687 -29.37 -1.34 -5.91
C GLU A 687 -30.25 -1.94 -4.80
N VAL A 688 -31.56 -1.70 -4.84
CA VAL A 688 -32.53 -2.36 -3.96
C VAL A 688 -32.59 -3.86 -4.27
N GLU A 689 -32.70 -4.23 -5.54
CA GLU A 689 -32.74 -5.65 -5.97
C GLU A 689 -31.42 -6.39 -5.68
N ARG A 690 -30.28 -5.70 -5.74
CA ARG A 690 -28.97 -6.21 -5.31
C ARG A 690 -28.96 -6.53 -3.83
N ARG A 691 -29.44 -5.62 -2.98
CA ARG A 691 -29.51 -5.82 -1.53
C ARG A 691 -30.45 -6.97 -1.15
N LYS A 692 -31.58 -7.12 -1.86
CA LYS A 692 -32.51 -8.23 -1.64
C LYS A 692 -31.87 -9.60 -1.92
N ARG A 693 -30.96 -9.66 -2.91
CA ARG A 693 -30.25 -10.89 -3.32
C ARG A 693 -28.84 -11.01 -2.72
N ARG A 694 -28.55 -10.26 -1.67
CA ARG A 694 -27.29 -10.34 -0.96
C ARG A 694 -27.12 -11.72 -0.34
N GLU A 695 -25.90 -12.24 -0.40
CA GLU A 695 -25.51 -13.45 0.34
C GLU A 695 -24.53 -13.04 1.44
N THR A 696 -24.82 -13.44 2.69
CA THR A 696 -23.90 -13.28 3.81
C THR A 696 -23.67 -14.62 4.49
N TYR A 697 -22.39 -14.97 4.71
CA TYR A 697 -22.04 -16.17 5.47
C TYR A 697 -21.07 -15.82 6.58
N LEU A 698 -21.30 -16.43 7.75
CA LEU A 698 -20.33 -16.51 8.84
C LEU A 698 -19.69 -17.91 8.79
N LYS A 699 -18.39 -17.95 8.54
CA LYS A 699 -17.59 -19.19 8.55
C LYS A 699 -16.69 -19.21 9.77
N ILE A 700 -16.67 -20.34 10.46
CA ILE A 700 -15.81 -20.60 11.60
C ILE A 700 -14.89 -21.75 11.23
N TRP A 701 -13.59 -21.47 11.30
CA TRP A 701 -12.52 -22.36 10.91
C TRP A 701 -11.77 -22.82 12.17
N HIS A 702 -11.32 -24.07 12.14
CA HIS A 702 -10.47 -24.67 13.16
C HIS A 702 -9.05 -24.84 12.60
N TRP A 703 -8.02 -24.53 13.39
CA TRP A 703 -6.63 -24.77 13.00
C TRP A 703 -6.30 -26.25 13.06
N ASP A 704 -5.95 -26.85 11.92
CA ASP A 704 -5.45 -28.22 11.84
C ASP A 704 -3.92 -28.20 12.02
N GLU A 705 -3.43 -28.72 13.15
CA GLU A 705 -2.00 -28.75 13.47
C GLU A 705 -1.21 -29.73 12.58
N GLU A 706 -1.83 -30.80 12.09
CA GLU A 706 -1.18 -31.80 11.24
C GLU A 706 -0.97 -31.24 9.83
N ARG A 707 -2.02 -30.65 9.25
CA ARG A 707 -1.98 -30.08 7.90
C ARG A 707 -1.41 -28.66 7.87
N LYS A 708 -1.33 -27.98 9.01
CA LYS A 708 -0.97 -26.56 9.13
C LYS A 708 -1.86 -25.67 8.25
N THR A 709 -3.16 -25.96 8.23
CA THR A 709 -4.17 -25.26 7.43
C THR A 709 -5.42 -24.99 8.25
N TRP A 710 -6.21 -24.00 7.83
CA TRP A 710 -7.52 -23.74 8.44
C TRP A 710 -8.58 -24.66 7.87
N ALA A 711 -9.12 -25.57 8.66
CA ALA A 711 -10.23 -26.44 8.25
C ALA A 711 -11.57 -25.75 8.53
N LEU A 712 -12.49 -25.74 7.57
CA LEU A 712 -13.84 -25.21 7.80
C LEU A 712 -14.57 -26.15 8.75
N ASN A 713 -15.03 -25.62 9.89
CA ASN A 713 -15.79 -26.39 10.88
C ASN A 713 -17.29 -26.10 10.79
N THR A 714 -17.69 -24.82 10.84
CA THR A 714 -19.10 -24.41 10.80
C THR A 714 -19.31 -23.31 9.77
N ARG A 715 -20.36 -23.43 8.94
CA ARG A 715 -20.83 -22.37 8.03
C ARG A 715 -22.27 -22.00 8.38
N VAL A 716 -22.49 -20.75 8.74
CA VAL A 716 -23.82 -20.17 9.00
C VAL A 716 -24.20 -19.27 7.85
N GLY A 717 -25.29 -19.59 7.15
CA GLY A 717 -25.91 -18.69 6.18
C GLY A 717 -26.81 -17.66 6.87
N ASN A 718 -26.83 -16.43 6.35
CA ASN A 718 -27.66 -15.33 6.84
C ASN A 718 -27.55 -15.14 8.37
N PRO A 719 -26.33 -14.89 8.92
CA PRO A 719 -26.12 -14.76 10.37
C PRO A 719 -26.96 -13.66 11.03
N HIS A 720 -27.39 -12.68 10.23
CA HIS A 720 -28.41 -11.70 10.57
C HIS A 720 -29.47 -11.74 9.46
N SER A 721 -30.74 -11.78 9.83
CA SER A 721 -31.88 -11.92 8.93
C SER A 721 -33.08 -11.13 9.45
N ASP A 722 -34.00 -10.80 8.55
CA ASP A 722 -35.29 -10.21 8.94
C ASP A 722 -36.21 -11.25 9.59
N ASP A 723 -37.30 -10.80 10.21
CA ASP A 723 -38.26 -11.68 10.92
C ASP A 723 -38.88 -12.76 9.99
N SER A 724 -38.87 -12.56 8.66
CA SER A 724 -39.27 -13.57 7.66
C SER A 724 -38.17 -14.57 7.29
N ASN A 725 -36.92 -14.35 7.71
CA ASN A 725 -35.71 -15.10 7.31
C ASN A 725 -35.40 -15.14 5.80
N GLU A 726 -36.14 -14.41 4.97
CA GLU A 726 -35.99 -14.44 3.51
C GLU A 726 -34.83 -13.55 3.02
N LEU A 727 -34.56 -12.45 3.71
CA LEU A 727 -33.58 -11.45 3.31
C LEU A 727 -32.32 -11.54 4.18
N ALA A 728 -31.16 -11.66 3.54
CA ALA A 728 -29.87 -11.66 4.22
C ALA A 728 -29.50 -10.24 4.64
N ASN A 729 -29.29 -10.03 5.94
CA ASN A 729 -28.88 -8.75 6.50
C ASN A 729 -27.35 -8.62 6.59
N ARG A 730 -26.87 -7.37 6.52
CA ARG A 730 -25.44 -7.10 6.67
C ARG A 730 -25.00 -7.37 8.10
N THR A 731 -23.82 -7.96 8.26
CA THR A 731 -23.11 -8.00 9.54
C THR A 731 -22.16 -6.80 9.60
N PHE A 732 -22.31 -5.93 10.59
CA PHE A 732 -21.53 -4.69 10.69
C PHE A 732 -20.20 -4.84 11.42
N HIS A 733 -20.11 -5.78 12.37
CA HIS A 733 -18.92 -5.99 13.16
C HIS A 733 -18.87 -7.41 13.73
N LEU A 734 -17.66 -7.91 13.96
CA LEU A 734 -17.32 -9.20 14.55
C LEU A 734 -16.20 -8.95 15.56
N VAL A 735 -16.30 -9.52 16.77
CA VAL A 735 -15.26 -9.43 17.81
C VAL A 735 -15.16 -10.75 18.54
N SER A 736 -13.94 -11.12 18.96
CA SER A 736 -13.69 -12.32 19.76
C SER A 736 -13.70 -12.00 21.25
N HIS A 737 -14.15 -12.96 22.05
CA HIS A 737 -14.12 -12.84 23.49
C HIS A 737 -12.66 -12.99 23.98
N PRO A 738 -12.18 -12.14 24.91
CA PRO A 738 -10.76 -12.08 25.27
C PRO A 738 -10.25 -13.29 26.07
N LYS A 739 -11.15 -14.10 26.64
CA LYS A 739 -10.81 -15.23 27.52
C LYS A 739 -11.43 -16.58 27.16
N GLU A 740 -12.40 -16.60 26.25
CA GLU A 740 -13.17 -17.80 25.92
C GLU A 740 -13.25 -17.91 24.40
N ALA A 741 -13.33 -19.14 23.87
CA ALA A 741 -13.59 -19.37 22.45
C ALA A 741 -15.05 -19.00 22.14
N CYS A 742 -15.27 -17.71 21.84
CA CYS A 742 -16.59 -17.13 21.65
C CYS A 742 -16.47 -15.91 20.72
N PHE A 743 -17.44 -15.74 19.83
CA PHE A 743 -17.50 -14.60 18.91
C PHE A 743 -18.82 -13.84 19.08
N ALA A 744 -18.81 -12.53 18.90
CA ALA A 744 -20.04 -11.72 18.89
C ALA A 744 -20.18 -10.96 17.57
N THR A 745 -21.39 -10.92 17.03
CA THR A 745 -21.74 -10.20 15.81
C THR A 745 -22.92 -9.25 16.03
N VAL A 746 -22.92 -8.14 15.30
CA VAL A 746 -24.05 -7.19 15.26
C VAL A 746 -24.39 -6.89 13.80
N GLY A 747 -25.67 -6.82 13.48
CA GLY A 747 -26.12 -6.68 12.11
C GLY A 747 -27.23 -5.65 11.92
N GLU A 748 -27.68 -5.58 10.67
CA GLU A 748 -28.72 -4.66 10.19
C GLU A 748 -30.05 -4.87 10.92
N ASP A 749 -30.33 -6.10 11.36
CA ASP A 749 -31.51 -6.53 12.11
C ASP A 749 -31.63 -5.93 13.54
N SER A 750 -30.68 -5.11 13.98
CA SER A 750 -30.58 -4.60 15.37
C SER A 750 -30.36 -5.71 16.41
N CYS A 751 -29.98 -6.92 16.01
CA CYS A 751 -29.68 -7.99 16.95
C CYS A 751 -28.17 -8.13 17.16
N VAL A 752 -27.80 -8.42 18.40
CA VAL A 752 -26.46 -8.88 18.78
C VAL A 752 -26.54 -10.37 18.98
N ARG A 753 -25.68 -11.13 18.30
CA ARG A 753 -25.59 -12.59 18.45
C ARG A 753 -24.25 -12.97 19.04
N VAL A 754 -24.27 -13.89 20.01
CA VAL A 754 -23.07 -14.46 20.63
C VAL A 754 -22.97 -15.93 20.25
N TRP A 755 -21.92 -16.25 19.50
CA TRP A 755 -21.63 -17.57 18.94
C TRP A 755 -20.70 -18.34 19.85
N ARG A 756 -21.10 -19.57 20.23
CA ARG A 756 -20.29 -20.45 21.09
C ARG A 756 -20.19 -21.87 20.52
N PRO A 757 -19.06 -22.56 20.77
CA PRO A 757 -18.92 -23.95 20.41
C PRO A 757 -19.84 -24.80 21.30
N ARG A 758 -20.42 -25.84 20.69
CA ARG A 758 -21.20 -26.88 21.34
C ARG A 758 -20.65 -28.21 20.90
N ALA A 759 -20.28 -29.04 21.86
CA ALA A 759 -19.99 -30.44 21.57
C ALA A 759 -21.26 -31.11 21.04
N SER A 760 -21.19 -31.67 19.83
CA SER A 760 -22.21 -32.55 19.29
C SER A 760 -22.23 -33.87 20.06
N ILE A 761 -23.34 -34.59 19.95
CA ILE A 761 -23.51 -35.94 20.51
C ILE A 761 -22.52 -36.93 19.87
N GLU A 762 -22.11 -36.65 18.63
CA GLU A 762 -21.13 -37.43 17.86
C GLU A 762 -19.67 -37.05 18.16
N GLY A 763 -19.43 -36.12 19.08
CA GLY A 763 -18.08 -35.68 19.49
C GLY A 763 -17.51 -34.51 18.68
N GLU A 764 -18.13 -34.14 17.55
CA GLU A 764 -17.71 -32.97 16.76
C GLU A 764 -18.18 -31.65 17.38
N THR A 765 -17.29 -30.66 17.48
CA THR A 765 -17.66 -29.32 17.93
C THR A 765 -18.33 -28.54 16.81
N SER A 766 -19.54 -28.02 17.03
CA SER A 766 -20.25 -27.13 16.10
C SER A 766 -20.55 -25.79 16.76
N TRP A 767 -20.65 -24.73 15.98
CA TRP A 767 -20.90 -23.38 16.50
C TRP A 767 -22.35 -22.95 16.27
N HIS A 768 -22.94 -22.32 17.29
CA HIS A 768 -24.32 -21.84 17.22
C HIS A 768 -24.48 -20.52 17.99
N ALA A 769 -25.50 -19.74 17.64
CA ALA A 769 -25.87 -18.54 18.37
C ALA A 769 -26.53 -18.94 19.71
N LYS A 770 -25.79 -18.80 20.80
CA LYS A 770 -26.28 -19.11 22.15
C LYS A 770 -27.13 -17.98 22.72
N LEU A 771 -26.77 -16.74 22.42
CA LEU A 771 -27.49 -15.55 22.89
C LEU A 771 -27.86 -14.69 21.69
N VAL A 772 -29.08 -14.17 21.73
CA VAL A 772 -29.60 -13.19 20.77
C VAL A 772 -30.25 -12.07 21.58
N THR A 773 -29.71 -10.86 21.46
CA THR A 773 -30.23 -9.68 22.16
C THR A 773 -30.65 -8.63 21.14
N LYS A 774 -31.93 -8.25 21.17
CA LYS A 774 -32.45 -7.17 20.33
C LYS A 774 -32.15 -5.83 20.99
N LEU A 775 -31.50 -4.93 20.25
CA LEU A 775 -31.19 -3.58 20.72
C LEU A 775 -32.45 -2.71 20.65
N GLU A 776 -32.59 -1.82 21.64
CA GLU A 776 -33.65 -0.81 21.64
C GLU A 776 -33.43 0.16 20.46
N ARG A 777 -34.50 0.45 19.71
CA ARG A 777 -34.48 1.47 18.67
C ARG A 777 -34.68 2.84 19.31
N ASN A 778 -34.03 3.88 18.79
CA ASN A 778 -34.38 5.26 19.15
C ASN A 778 -35.88 5.47 18.91
N ALA A 779 -36.65 5.58 19.98
CA ALA A 779 -38.11 5.63 19.95
C ALA A 779 -38.62 6.99 19.48
N ILE A 780 -38.44 7.33 18.19
CA ILE A 780 -39.24 8.33 17.47
C ILE A 780 -39.35 7.88 16.01
N ARG A 781 -40.31 6.99 15.70
CA ARG A 781 -40.88 6.86 14.35
C ARG A 781 -42.31 7.37 14.43
N VAL A 782 -42.56 8.49 13.76
CA VAL A 782 -43.90 8.97 13.45
C VAL A 782 -44.28 8.31 12.11
N ASP A 783 -45.45 7.66 12.14
CA ASP A 783 -46.27 7.14 11.03
C ASP A 783 -45.85 5.85 10.29
N GLU A 784 -46.67 4.82 10.51
CA GLU A 784 -46.67 3.46 9.96
C GLU A 784 -47.20 3.35 8.50
N ALA A 785 -47.14 4.38 7.67
CA ALA A 785 -47.85 4.36 6.37
C ALA A 785 -47.02 4.64 5.09
N THR A 786 -45.71 4.89 5.15
CA THR A 786 -44.92 5.30 3.96
C THR A 786 -43.60 4.55 3.73
N ASP A 787 -43.38 3.40 4.39
CA ASP A 787 -42.07 2.70 4.41
C ASP A 787 -41.77 1.80 3.18
N PHE A 788 -42.55 1.86 2.10
CA PHE A 788 -42.29 1.04 0.88
C PHE A 788 -41.38 1.69 -0.16
N LEU A 789 -40.96 2.96 -0.02
CA LEU A 789 -40.27 3.66 -1.11
C LEU A 789 -38.86 4.19 -0.85
N LEU A 790 -38.31 4.12 0.37
CA LEU A 790 -36.86 4.32 0.59
C LEU A 790 -36.42 3.58 1.87
N PRO A 791 -35.49 2.60 1.83
CA PRO A 791 -35.00 2.00 3.06
C PRO A 791 -34.13 3.03 3.80
N ALA A 792 -34.61 3.52 4.95
CA ALA A 792 -33.80 4.23 5.93
C ALA A 792 -32.66 3.31 6.40
N SER A 793 -31.47 3.48 5.83
CA SER A 793 -30.33 2.59 6.04
C SER A 793 -29.80 2.68 7.48
N PRO A 794 -29.69 1.56 8.21
CA PRO A 794 -28.79 1.48 9.35
C PRO A 794 -27.35 1.52 8.81
N VAL A 795 -26.55 2.48 9.24
CA VAL A 795 -25.28 2.74 8.53
C VAL A 795 -24.11 1.97 9.16
N ILE A 796 -24.06 1.86 10.49
CA ILE A 796 -22.90 1.31 11.21
C ILE A 796 -23.30 0.65 12.54
N GLY A 797 -22.68 -0.49 12.86
CA GLY A 797 -22.67 -1.08 14.20
C GLY A 797 -21.23 -1.39 14.65
N ARG A 798 -20.96 -1.26 15.95
CA ARG A 798 -19.67 -1.63 16.57
C ARG A 798 -19.87 -2.39 17.87
N LEU A 799 -18.94 -3.29 18.14
CA LEU A 799 -18.87 -4.13 19.33
C LEU A 799 -17.50 -3.96 19.99
N ALA A 800 -17.46 -4.06 21.32
CA ALA A 800 -16.21 -4.14 22.07
C ALA A 800 -16.41 -4.94 23.35
N PHE A 801 -15.62 -5.99 23.56
CA PHE A 801 -15.56 -6.68 24.84
C PHE A 801 -14.71 -5.90 25.83
N SER A 802 -15.16 -5.86 27.08
CA SER A 802 -14.34 -5.52 28.24
C SER A 802 -13.17 -6.50 28.36
N ASN A 803 -12.05 -6.05 28.92
CA ASN A 803 -10.83 -6.86 29.04
C ASN A 803 -11.04 -8.17 29.82
N ASP A 804 -11.99 -8.19 30.76
CA ASP A 804 -12.33 -9.36 31.54
C ASP A 804 -13.36 -10.27 30.86
N GLY A 805 -14.01 -9.80 29.79
CA GLY A 805 -15.04 -10.49 29.02
C GLY A 805 -16.46 -10.38 29.61
N SER A 806 -16.64 -9.73 30.75
CA SER A 806 -17.94 -9.74 31.45
C SER A 806 -18.99 -8.84 30.79
N VAL A 807 -18.53 -7.71 30.25
CA VAL A 807 -19.34 -6.68 29.59
C VAL A 807 -19.05 -6.63 28.10
N LEU A 808 -20.09 -6.53 27.28
CA LEU A 808 -20.03 -6.26 25.85
C LEU A 808 -20.66 -4.88 25.57
N ALA A 809 -19.86 -3.93 25.12
CA ALA A 809 -20.35 -2.64 24.65
C ALA A 809 -20.79 -2.74 23.20
N VAL A 810 -21.98 -2.21 22.90
CA VAL A 810 -22.61 -2.28 21.59
C VAL A 810 -23.21 -0.95 21.25
N SER A 811 -22.96 -0.49 20.03
CA SER A 811 -23.61 0.70 19.51
C SER A 811 -24.00 0.47 18.06
N LYS A 812 -25.23 0.87 17.74
CA LYS A 812 -25.78 0.90 16.40
C LYS A 812 -26.24 2.32 16.11
N GLN A 813 -25.99 2.78 14.89
CA GLN A 813 -26.37 4.11 14.45
C GLN A 813 -27.21 4.05 13.17
N ASP A 814 -28.40 4.62 13.25
CA ASP A 814 -29.33 4.78 12.12
C ASP A 814 -29.21 6.20 11.55
N ASP A 815 -29.44 6.37 10.24
CA ASP A 815 -29.27 7.66 9.55
C ASP A 815 -30.37 8.69 9.88
N SER A 816 -31.48 8.24 10.50
CA SER A 816 -32.64 9.09 10.78
C SER A 816 -32.47 9.92 12.06
N VAL A 817 -32.15 11.20 11.85
CA VAL A 817 -32.35 12.37 12.73
C VAL A 817 -31.32 12.60 13.85
N SER A 818 -30.89 11.60 14.63
CA SER A 818 -29.86 11.80 15.66
C SER A 818 -28.52 11.18 15.25
N ARG A 819 -27.57 12.02 14.81
CA ARG A 819 -26.18 11.58 14.57
C ARG A 819 -25.43 11.16 15.85
N ASN A 820 -26.09 11.08 17.00
CA ASN A 820 -25.47 10.60 18.24
C ASN A 820 -25.94 9.17 18.48
N GLY A 821 -25.00 8.22 18.45
CA GLY A 821 -25.27 6.81 18.72
C GLY A 821 -25.45 6.55 20.22
N ILE A 822 -26.33 5.61 20.56
CA ILE A 822 -26.45 5.06 21.92
C ILE A 822 -25.44 3.93 22.08
N VAL A 823 -24.76 3.89 23.23
CA VAL A 823 -23.88 2.78 23.60
C VAL A 823 -24.57 1.96 24.69
N HIS A 824 -24.97 0.74 24.36
CA HIS A 824 -25.51 -0.25 25.28
C HIS A 824 -24.38 -1.08 25.88
N LEU A 825 -24.41 -1.33 27.19
CA LEU A 825 -23.55 -2.28 27.88
C LEU A 825 -24.36 -3.52 28.23
N LEU A 826 -23.98 -4.64 27.65
CA LEU A 826 -24.61 -5.94 27.84
C LEU A 826 -23.78 -6.83 28.75
N ASP A 827 -24.46 -7.65 29.54
CA ASP A 827 -23.83 -8.80 30.20
C ASP A 827 -23.53 -9.89 29.15
N SER A 828 -22.26 -10.25 28.98
CA SER A 828 -21.85 -11.24 27.96
C SER A 828 -22.40 -12.66 28.24
N ARG A 829 -22.70 -12.99 29.49
CA ARG A 829 -23.18 -14.34 29.88
C ARG A 829 -24.68 -14.46 29.73
N GLN A 830 -25.42 -13.41 30.08
CA GLN A 830 -26.88 -13.42 30.07
C GLN A 830 -27.48 -12.82 28.79
N GLY A 831 -26.73 -11.98 28.08
CA GLY A 831 -27.25 -11.23 26.93
C GLY A 831 -28.26 -10.15 27.32
N VAL A 832 -28.24 -9.67 28.56
CA VAL A 832 -29.16 -8.64 29.06
C VAL A 832 -28.49 -7.27 29.00
N ILE A 833 -29.21 -6.25 28.53
CA ILE A 833 -28.77 -4.85 28.55
C ILE A 833 -28.84 -4.37 30.00
N LYS A 834 -27.68 -4.02 30.59
CA LYS A 834 -27.60 -3.50 31.97
C LYS A 834 -27.57 -1.99 32.03
N TYR A 835 -27.01 -1.35 31.01
CA TYR A 835 -26.80 0.09 30.98
C TYR A 835 -26.85 0.60 29.54
N ALA A 836 -27.29 1.84 29.34
CA ALA A 836 -27.28 2.52 28.05
C ALA A 836 -26.91 3.98 28.23
N GLU A 837 -25.86 4.44 27.53
CA GLU A 837 -25.38 5.82 27.59
C GLU A 837 -25.62 6.53 26.26
N THR A 838 -26.12 7.75 26.33
CA THR A 838 -26.31 8.62 25.16
C THR A 838 -25.19 9.65 25.06
N GLY A 839 -24.80 10.02 23.85
CA GLY A 839 -23.82 11.08 23.63
C GLY A 839 -22.34 10.67 23.73
N LEU A 840 -22.02 9.38 23.93
CA LEU A 840 -20.65 8.89 23.80
C LEU A 840 -20.16 8.88 22.34
N ALA A 841 -21.01 8.46 21.41
CA ALA A 841 -20.72 8.48 19.98
C ALA A 841 -21.25 9.78 19.37
N VAL A 842 -20.40 10.79 19.20
CA VAL A 842 -20.79 12.05 18.54
C VAL A 842 -20.51 11.98 17.05
N GLY A 843 -21.55 12.15 16.24
CA GLY A 843 -21.52 11.97 14.80
C GLY A 843 -21.34 10.49 14.40
N TYR A 844 -20.71 10.22 13.26
CA TYR A 844 -20.56 8.83 12.80
C TYR A 844 -19.59 8.02 13.67
N LEU A 845 -20.08 6.90 14.21
CA LEU A 845 -19.29 5.94 14.94
C LEU A 845 -18.31 5.20 14.00
N ILE A 846 -17.03 5.15 14.37
CA ILE A 846 -15.98 4.52 13.54
C ILE A 846 -15.44 3.27 14.23
N ALA A 847 -15.10 3.35 15.50
CA ALA A 847 -14.55 2.24 16.27
C ALA A 847 -14.82 2.41 17.78
N MET A 848 -14.83 1.30 18.50
CA MET A 848 -14.92 1.26 19.96
C MET A 848 -13.96 0.21 20.50
N GLY A 849 -13.53 0.38 21.74
CA GLY A 849 -12.77 -0.65 22.43
C GLY A 849 -12.57 -0.33 23.90
N PHE A 850 -12.41 -1.37 24.72
CA PHE A 850 -12.10 -1.22 26.14
C PHE A 850 -10.60 -1.25 26.38
N LEU A 851 -10.16 -0.39 27.30
CA LEU A 851 -8.86 -0.45 27.91
C LEU A 851 -9.05 -0.41 29.43
N ASP A 852 -9.02 -1.59 30.05
CA ASP A 852 -9.28 -1.76 31.49
C ASP A 852 -10.68 -1.22 31.83
N ARG A 853 -10.80 -0.19 32.68
CA ARG A 853 -12.08 0.46 32.98
C ARG A 853 -12.54 1.52 31.98
N TYR A 854 -11.70 1.86 31.01
CA TYR A 854 -11.95 2.95 30.08
C TYR A 854 -12.56 2.45 28.78
N LEU A 855 -13.71 2.99 28.39
CA LEU A 855 -14.26 2.80 27.05
C LEU A 855 -13.75 3.92 26.14
N ILE A 856 -13.04 3.52 25.10
CA ILE A 856 -12.54 4.43 24.07
C ILE A 856 -13.51 4.37 22.90
N VAL A 857 -14.09 5.52 22.57
CA VAL A 857 -15.01 5.67 21.44
C VAL A 857 -14.39 6.61 20.43
N VAL A 858 -14.17 6.09 19.22
CA VAL A 858 -13.71 6.87 18.07
C VAL A 858 -14.91 7.11 17.18
N SER A 859 -15.34 8.36 17.15
CA SER A 859 -16.34 8.86 16.22
C SER A 859 -15.76 10.08 15.51
N GLU A 860 -16.56 11.11 15.29
CA GLU A 860 -16.05 12.41 14.86
C GLU A 860 -15.09 13.07 15.85
N GLN A 861 -15.19 12.64 17.10
CA GLN A 861 -14.30 12.96 18.18
C GLN A 861 -13.74 11.65 18.76
N LEU A 862 -12.51 11.70 19.25
CA LEU A 862 -11.99 10.69 20.15
C LEU A 862 -12.50 11.02 21.55
N ARG A 863 -13.24 10.11 22.18
CA ARG A 863 -13.70 10.23 23.56
C ARG A 863 -13.20 9.06 24.40
N VAL A 864 -12.71 9.36 25.60
CA VAL A 864 -12.35 8.36 26.60
C VAL A 864 -13.32 8.51 27.77
N TRP A 865 -14.13 7.47 27.99
CA TRP A 865 -15.14 7.41 29.04
C TRP A 865 -14.69 6.44 30.14
N ASP A 866 -14.78 6.86 31.39
CA ASP A 866 -14.52 6.00 32.54
C ASP A 866 -15.82 5.30 32.93
N ALA A 867 -15.89 3.98 32.74
CA ALA A 867 -17.10 3.20 32.98
C ALA A 867 -17.47 3.08 34.46
N VAL A 868 -16.52 3.30 35.37
CA VAL A 868 -16.75 3.23 36.82
C VAL A 868 -17.28 4.57 37.34
N ILE A 869 -16.72 5.68 36.86
CA ILE A 869 -17.16 7.03 37.26
C ILE A 869 -18.43 7.44 36.49
N GLY A 870 -18.64 6.89 35.29
CA GLY A 870 -19.75 7.27 34.41
C GLY A 870 -19.54 8.62 33.73
N SER A 871 -18.29 9.07 33.56
CA SER A 871 -17.99 10.40 32.99
C SER A 871 -16.93 10.36 31.89
N VAL A 872 -17.00 11.31 30.96
CA VAL A 872 -16.01 11.49 29.89
C VAL A 872 -14.79 12.20 30.47
N LEU A 873 -13.63 11.53 30.46
CA LEU A 873 -12.37 12.10 30.95
C LEU A 873 -11.86 13.21 30.03
N PHE A 874 -11.81 12.93 28.73
CA PHE A 874 -11.49 13.93 27.72
C PHE A 874 -12.12 13.60 26.37
N SER A 875 -12.30 14.64 25.58
CA SER A 875 -12.73 14.57 24.19
C SER A 875 -11.78 15.36 23.32
N LYS A 876 -11.40 14.81 22.16
CA LYS A 876 -10.52 15.46 21.19
C LYS A 876 -11.10 15.36 19.78
N PRO A 877 -11.31 16.49 19.08
CA PRO A 877 -11.73 16.44 17.68
C PRO A 877 -10.59 15.87 16.83
N LEU A 878 -10.91 14.87 16.00
CA LEU A 878 -10.00 14.39 14.97
C LEU A 878 -10.14 15.37 13.79
N GLY A 879 -9.07 16.09 13.43
CA GLY A 879 -9.09 17.19 12.44
C GLY A 879 -9.67 16.79 11.07
N ARG A 880 -10.33 17.73 10.36
CA ARG A 880 -11.20 17.40 9.21
C ARG A 880 -11.20 18.45 8.10
N HIS A 881 -11.14 17.96 6.86
CA HIS A 881 -11.80 18.56 5.70
C HIS A 881 -12.23 17.46 4.71
N GLY A 882 -13.53 17.40 4.35
CA GLY A 882 -14.02 16.84 3.08
C GLY A 882 -14.21 15.32 2.86
N LEU A 883 -13.90 14.42 3.80
CA LEU A 883 -14.01 12.96 3.58
C LEU A 883 -15.42 12.38 3.84
N SER A 884 -15.91 11.53 2.92
CA SER A 884 -17.15 10.74 3.04
C SER A 884 -17.06 9.67 4.13
N LEU A 885 -18.20 9.09 4.52
CA LEU A 885 -18.25 8.08 5.58
C LEU A 885 -17.50 6.78 5.24
N SER A 886 -17.68 6.26 4.01
CA SER A 886 -16.99 5.06 3.52
C SER A 886 -15.46 5.23 3.59
N HIS A 887 -14.98 6.39 3.14
CA HIS A 887 -13.58 6.77 3.18
C HIS A 887 -13.01 6.88 4.61
N ARG A 888 -13.82 7.33 5.58
CA ARG A 888 -13.41 7.34 6.99
C ARG A 888 -13.31 5.92 7.54
N LEU A 889 -14.32 5.08 7.31
CA LEU A 889 -14.30 3.70 7.76
C LEU A 889 -13.10 2.90 7.18
N ALA A 890 -12.65 3.26 5.99
CA ALA A 890 -11.49 2.62 5.34
C ALA A 890 -10.12 3.11 5.83
N THR A 891 -10.04 4.27 6.49
CA THR A 891 -8.73 4.89 6.84
C THR A 891 -8.54 5.20 8.31
N THR A 892 -9.62 5.31 9.07
CA THR A 892 -9.56 5.62 10.50
C THR A 892 -9.72 4.33 11.31
N HIS A 893 -8.69 4.01 12.09
CA HIS A 893 -8.61 2.75 12.83
C HIS A 893 -8.26 3.00 14.29
N LEU A 894 -8.75 2.13 15.17
CA LEU A 894 -8.44 2.08 16.59
C LEU A 894 -7.81 0.73 16.90
N ALA A 895 -6.69 0.73 17.60
CA ALA A 895 -6.11 -0.48 18.18
C ALA A 895 -5.81 -0.23 19.66
N ILE A 896 -6.04 -1.26 20.47
CA ILE A 896 -5.86 -1.18 21.93
C ILE A 896 -4.84 -2.22 22.35
N SER A 897 -3.86 -1.79 23.13
CA SER A 897 -2.92 -2.69 23.78
C SER A 897 -3.15 -2.68 25.29
N VAL A 898 -3.67 -3.81 25.79
CA VAL A 898 -3.94 -4.03 27.21
C VAL A 898 -2.64 -4.02 28.02
N THR A 899 -1.60 -4.70 27.54
CA THR A 899 -0.32 -4.84 28.23
C THR A 899 0.41 -3.51 28.39
N SER A 900 0.48 -2.71 27.32
CA SER A 900 1.13 -1.38 27.37
C SER A 900 0.27 -0.30 28.02
N LYS A 901 -0.98 -0.62 28.40
CA LYS A 901 -1.99 0.32 28.89
C LYS A 901 -2.12 1.57 28.00
N SER A 902 -2.09 1.35 26.69
CA SER A 902 -2.17 2.41 25.69
C SER A 902 -3.15 2.05 24.59
N PHE A 903 -3.56 3.05 23.82
CA PHE A 903 -4.33 2.86 22.60
C PHE A 903 -3.80 3.74 21.48
N ALA A 904 -3.92 3.29 20.25
CA ALA A 904 -3.46 4.00 19.06
C ALA A 904 -4.63 4.29 18.12
N VAL A 905 -4.63 5.51 17.57
CA VAL A 905 -5.60 5.96 16.57
C VAL A 905 -4.82 6.35 15.31
N ALA A 906 -5.20 5.76 14.19
CA ALA A 906 -4.62 6.03 12.88
C ALA A 906 -5.64 6.70 11.96
N GLY A 907 -5.17 7.54 11.04
CA GLY A 907 -5.99 8.02 9.93
C GLY A 907 -5.42 9.22 9.19
N VAL A 908 -6.16 9.66 8.17
CA VAL A 908 -5.77 10.75 7.27
C VAL A 908 -6.03 12.12 7.92
N ASN A 909 -5.07 13.04 7.82
CA ASN A 909 -5.18 14.42 8.31
C ASN A 909 -5.40 14.54 9.83
N ILE A 910 -5.06 13.50 10.60
CA ILE A 910 -5.17 13.52 12.05
C ILE A 910 -3.95 14.27 12.63
N GLY A 911 -4.19 15.40 13.31
CA GLY A 911 -3.17 16.14 14.07
C GLY A 911 -2.29 17.12 13.27
N SER A 912 -2.53 17.28 11.96
CA SER A 912 -1.88 18.31 11.12
C SER A 912 -2.89 19.34 10.61
N SER A 913 -2.51 20.62 10.58
CA SER A 913 -3.28 21.70 9.94
C SER A 913 -2.88 21.94 8.48
N LYS A 914 -1.78 21.32 8.01
CA LYS A 914 -1.24 21.50 6.65
C LYS A 914 -0.79 20.14 6.10
N GLY A 915 -1.56 19.56 5.19
CA GLY A 915 -1.12 18.49 4.29
C GLY A 915 -1.90 17.18 4.35
N ASP A 916 -2.10 16.58 3.17
CA ASP A 916 -2.73 15.27 2.89
C ASP A 916 -1.83 14.09 3.31
N ALA A 917 -1.55 13.93 4.60
CA ALA A 917 -0.73 12.85 5.13
C ALA A 917 -1.49 12.01 6.17
N SER A 918 -1.24 10.71 6.17
CA SER A 918 -1.73 9.81 7.22
C SER A 918 -0.84 9.90 8.46
N ALA A 919 -1.45 9.81 9.64
CA ALA A 919 -0.73 9.86 10.90
C ALA A 919 -1.23 8.79 11.87
N VAL A 920 -0.33 8.35 12.75
CA VAL A 920 -0.63 7.48 13.89
C VAL A 920 -0.36 8.26 15.17
N LEU A 921 -1.35 8.27 16.06
CA LEU A 921 -1.31 8.88 17.37
C LEU A 921 -1.43 7.80 18.45
N VAL A 922 -0.52 7.76 19.42
CA VAL A 922 -0.62 6.87 20.58
C VAL A 922 -1.00 7.68 21.81
N PHE A 923 -1.96 7.17 22.58
CA PHE A 923 -2.50 7.82 23.78
C PHE A 923 -2.43 6.88 24.99
N LYS A 924 -2.39 7.50 26.18
CA LYS A 924 -2.72 6.84 27.45
C LYS A 924 -4.07 7.37 27.93
N PRO A 925 -4.94 6.55 28.55
CA PRO A 925 -6.29 6.97 28.93
C PRO A 925 -6.30 8.12 29.95
N THR A 926 -5.21 8.33 30.68
CA THR A 926 -5.06 9.39 31.70
C THR A 926 -4.65 10.74 31.12
N VAL A 927 -4.19 10.82 29.85
CA VAL A 927 -3.61 12.02 29.27
C VAL A 927 -4.28 12.35 27.94
N ALA A 928 -4.81 13.58 27.80
CA ALA A 928 -5.50 14.04 26.60
C ALA A 928 -4.56 14.34 25.40
N GLU A 929 -3.28 14.57 25.68
CA GLU A 929 -2.26 14.75 24.65
C GLU A 929 -1.65 13.40 24.21
N PRO A 930 -1.40 13.20 22.90
CA PRO A 930 -0.79 11.98 22.42
C PRO A 930 0.65 11.87 22.93
N VAL A 931 1.00 10.68 23.41
CA VAL A 931 2.36 10.33 23.84
C VAL A 931 3.29 10.23 22.64
N PHE A 932 2.79 9.77 21.50
CA PHE A 932 3.56 9.63 20.26
C PHE A 932 2.75 10.07 19.05
N ILE A 933 3.43 10.70 18.09
CA ILE A 933 2.89 11.14 16.79
C ILE A 933 3.88 10.76 15.71
N SER A 934 3.45 9.97 14.73
CA SER A 934 4.20 9.72 13.49
C SER A 934 3.35 10.08 12.28
N GLN A 935 3.96 10.80 11.33
CA GLN A 935 3.36 11.13 10.04
C GLN A 935 3.99 10.27 8.95
N LEU A 936 3.15 9.61 8.17
CA LEU A 936 3.53 8.77 7.05
C LEU A 936 3.26 9.57 5.77
N HIS A 937 4.33 9.94 5.07
CA HIS A 937 4.25 10.73 3.84
C HIS A 937 4.20 9.88 2.57
N THR A 938 4.48 8.57 2.68
CA THR A 938 4.63 7.66 1.54
C THR A 938 3.32 6.96 1.12
N GLY A 939 2.37 6.77 2.04
CA GLY A 939 1.12 6.09 1.77
C GLY A 939 0.01 6.39 2.78
N LEU A 940 -1.19 5.90 2.48
CA LEU A 940 -2.38 6.03 3.33
C LEU A 940 -2.53 4.78 4.21
N ILE A 941 -2.66 4.98 5.52
CA ILE A 941 -2.89 3.86 6.44
C ILE A 941 -4.22 3.18 6.10
N SER A 942 -4.16 1.88 5.82
CA SER A 942 -5.30 1.03 5.50
C SER A 942 -5.68 0.08 6.64
N GLY A 943 -4.85 0.01 7.69
CA GLY A 943 -5.07 -0.90 8.80
C GLY A 943 -4.19 -0.63 10.03
N LEU A 944 -4.74 -0.93 11.22
CA LEU A 944 -4.04 -0.85 12.50
C LEU A 944 -4.50 -2.00 13.40
N SER A 945 -3.56 -2.74 13.99
CA SER A 945 -3.85 -3.87 14.89
C SER A 945 -2.83 -3.91 16.05
N PRO A 946 -3.21 -4.34 17.27
CA PRO A 946 -2.24 -4.53 18.34
C PRO A 946 -1.33 -5.74 18.07
N LEU A 947 -0.10 -5.71 18.59
CA LEU A 947 0.73 -6.92 18.64
C LEU A 947 0.19 -7.88 19.71
N SER A 948 0.23 -9.18 19.45
CA SER A 948 -0.15 -10.22 20.42
C SER A 948 0.69 -10.16 21.71
N ASP A 949 1.97 -9.76 21.60
CA ASP A 949 2.85 -9.54 22.76
C ASP A 949 2.41 -8.35 23.63
N GLY A 950 1.50 -7.51 23.13
CA GLY A 950 1.01 -6.31 23.80
C GLY A 950 2.04 -5.18 23.91
N THR A 951 3.23 -5.32 23.35
CA THR A 951 4.31 -4.31 23.45
C THR A 951 4.20 -3.17 22.42
N GLY A 952 3.20 -3.23 21.53
CA GLY A 952 3.08 -2.27 20.42
C GLY A 952 1.91 -2.47 19.46
N TYR A 953 2.04 -1.87 18.27
CA TYR A 953 1.04 -1.89 17.18
C TYR A 953 1.66 -2.24 15.83
N ILE A 954 0.87 -2.88 14.96
CA ILE A 954 1.17 -3.15 13.55
C ILE A 954 0.38 -2.15 12.70
N ILE A 955 1.07 -1.50 11.76
CA ILE A 955 0.51 -0.52 10.83
C ILE A 955 0.64 -1.09 9.42
N LEU A 956 -0.47 -1.12 8.70
CA LEU A 956 -0.53 -1.48 7.28
C LEU A 956 -0.75 -0.23 6.43
N ASP A 957 0.08 -0.06 5.41
CA ASP A 957 0.03 1.08 4.48
C ASP A 957 -0.59 0.69 3.12
N SER A 958 -1.09 1.67 2.37
CA SER A 958 -1.67 1.50 1.04
C SER A 958 -0.66 1.10 -0.04
N GLN A 959 0.65 1.08 0.27
CA GLN A 959 1.71 0.54 -0.58
C GLN A 959 2.02 -0.94 -0.30
N ALA A 960 1.16 -1.61 0.48
CA ALA A 960 1.38 -2.97 0.97
C ALA A 960 2.64 -3.12 1.84
N GLU A 961 2.98 -2.09 2.61
CA GLU A 961 4.09 -2.10 3.58
C GLU A 961 3.57 -2.28 5.00
N LEU A 962 4.30 -3.05 5.81
CA LEU A 962 4.06 -3.24 7.23
C LEU A 962 5.09 -2.48 8.05
N ARG A 963 4.65 -1.79 9.10
CA ARG A 963 5.51 -1.16 10.11
C ARG A 963 5.06 -1.58 11.50
N THR A 964 6.01 -1.80 12.39
CA THR A 964 5.73 -2.10 13.79
C THR A 964 6.10 -0.90 14.66
N LEU A 965 5.26 -0.58 15.63
CA LEU A 965 5.46 0.52 16.57
C LEU A 965 5.59 -0.08 17.96
N ARG A 966 6.78 -0.01 18.58
CA ARG A 966 7.09 -0.67 19.86
C ARG A 966 7.62 0.31 20.91
N THR A 967 7.42 -0.02 22.19
CA THR A 967 7.90 0.77 23.33
C THR A 967 9.37 0.54 23.70
N HIS A 968 9.89 -0.64 23.35
CA HIS A 968 11.28 -1.02 23.61
C HIS A 968 12.02 -1.15 22.29
N ASN A 969 13.25 -0.64 22.26
CA ASN A 969 14.13 -0.64 21.11
C ASN A 969 14.74 -2.04 20.93
N VAL A 970 13.92 -3.03 20.57
CA VAL A 970 14.43 -4.26 19.97
C VAL A 970 14.42 -4.01 18.47
N PRO A 971 15.58 -3.74 17.84
CA PRO A 971 15.61 -3.54 16.41
C PRO A 971 15.14 -4.82 15.72
N LEU A 972 13.98 -4.76 15.05
CA LEU A 972 13.52 -5.74 14.07
C LEU A 972 14.31 -5.67 12.75
N SER A 973 15.52 -5.10 12.79
CA SER A 973 16.44 -4.99 11.66
C SER A 973 17.84 -5.18 12.23
N GLY A 974 18.31 -6.42 12.25
CA GLY A 974 19.60 -6.74 12.84
C GLY A 974 19.87 -8.20 13.17
N VAL A 975 19.30 -9.18 12.45
CA VAL A 975 19.89 -10.52 12.31
C VAL A 975 19.72 -10.98 10.85
N ILE A 976 20.37 -10.25 9.95
CA ILE A 976 21.07 -10.86 8.83
C ILE A 976 22.48 -10.27 8.91
N GLY A 977 23.20 -10.67 9.95
CA GLY A 977 24.62 -10.42 10.12
C GLY A 977 25.32 -11.76 10.00
N THR A 978 26.11 -11.91 8.96
CA THR A 978 27.42 -12.56 9.02
C THR A 978 27.47 -13.86 9.84
N LEU A 979 27.31 -15.00 9.17
CA LEU A 979 28.05 -16.20 9.53
C LEU A 979 29.54 -15.91 9.28
N GLU A 980 30.16 -15.17 10.20
CA GLU A 980 31.60 -15.19 10.35
C GLU A 980 31.97 -16.59 10.81
N SER A 981 32.53 -17.34 9.88
CA SER A 981 33.50 -18.39 10.17
C SER A 981 34.54 -17.82 11.13
N GLN A 982 34.59 -18.33 12.35
CA GLN A 982 35.81 -18.28 13.15
C GLN A 982 36.20 -19.67 13.64
N PRO A 983 37.51 -19.91 13.74
CA PRO A 983 38.11 -21.22 13.56
C PRO A 983 38.14 -21.99 14.87
N ASN A 984 37.71 -23.26 14.85
CA ASN A 984 37.93 -24.15 15.97
C ASN A 984 39.41 -24.57 16.00
N HIS A 985 40.22 -23.83 16.77
CA HIS A 985 41.45 -24.35 17.32
C HIS A 985 41.11 -25.32 18.48
N GLN A 986 41.61 -26.54 18.33
CA GLN A 986 41.68 -27.59 19.34
C GLN A 986 42.39 -27.12 20.61
N LEU A 987 42.00 -27.72 21.75
CA LEU A 987 42.81 -28.19 22.89
C LEU A 987 41.85 -28.98 23.81
N GLY A 988 41.80 -30.32 23.73
CA GLY A 988 42.44 -31.25 24.67
C GLY A 988 41.57 -31.46 25.93
N ILE A 989 41.02 -32.64 26.25
CA ILE A 989 41.74 -33.83 26.74
C ILE A 989 40.81 -35.07 26.72
N ALA A 990 41.35 -36.15 26.11
CA ALA A 990 41.22 -37.61 26.28
C ALA A 990 39.92 -38.32 26.72
N PRO A 991 39.57 -39.41 26.00
CA PRO A 991 39.09 -40.68 26.55
C PRO A 991 40.22 -41.74 26.54
N GLU A 992 40.42 -42.42 27.68
CA GLU A 992 41.03 -43.78 27.80
C GLU A 992 39.95 -44.81 27.42
N ASP A 993 40.18 -46.05 27.00
CA ASP A 993 41.28 -46.86 26.50
C ASP A 993 40.60 -48.14 25.97
N ASP A 994 41.22 -48.79 24.98
CA ASP A 994 41.39 -50.25 24.86
C ASP A 994 41.42 -50.73 23.39
N GLU A 995 42.67 -50.78 22.92
CA GLU A 995 43.36 -51.84 22.18
C GLU A 995 42.55 -52.71 21.19
N VAL A 996 42.99 -52.74 19.92
CA VAL A 996 43.82 -53.82 19.36
C VAL A 996 44.62 -53.30 18.14
N SER A 997 45.94 -53.45 18.24
CA SER A 997 47.01 -53.23 17.24
C SER A 997 46.98 -54.28 16.10
N ALA A 998 47.70 -54.26 14.99
CA ALA A 998 48.78 -53.46 14.38
C ALA A 998 48.88 -53.93 12.91
N GLY A 999 49.17 -53.04 11.96
CA GLY A 999 50.44 -53.07 11.21
C GLY A 999 50.26 -53.62 9.79
N GLY A 1000 50.84 -53.10 8.71
CA GLY A 1000 51.78 -52.00 8.49
C GLY A 1000 52.10 -51.89 6.99
N HIS A 1001 52.91 -50.88 6.63
CA HIS A 1001 53.56 -50.61 5.33
C HIS A 1001 52.65 -50.09 4.19
N ALA A 1002 52.69 -48.82 3.77
CA ALA A 1002 53.76 -48.00 3.13
C ALA A 1002 53.89 -48.21 1.60
N VAL A 1003 54.04 -47.07 0.89
CA VAL A 1003 54.75 -46.86 -0.40
C VAL A 1003 53.91 -46.55 -1.68
N SER A 1004 54.10 -45.31 -2.17
CA SER A 1004 54.36 -44.79 -3.54
C SER A 1004 53.35 -44.74 -4.70
N SER A 1005 53.25 -43.53 -5.26
CA SER A 1005 53.40 -43.09 -6.67
C SER A 1005 53.13 -44.03 -7.86
N GLY A 1006 52.51 -43.45 -8.90
CA GLY A 1006 52.98 -43.56 -10.29
C GLY A 1006 52.10 -44.36 -11.25
N ASP A 1007 51.45 -43.62 -12.14
CA ASP A 1007 51.26 -43.81 -13.59
C ASP A 1007 50.75 -45.13 -14.23
N ASP A 1008 49.87 -44.89 -15.21
CA ASP A 1008 49.75 -45.51 -16.54
C ASP A 1008 48.84 -46.73 -16.81
N PHE A 1009 47.75 -46.40 -17.55
CA PHE A 1009 47.17 -47.03 -18.75
C PHE A 1009 46.35 -48.34 -18.74
N ASN A 1010 45.18 -48.18 -19.39
CA ASN A 1010 44.42 -49.08 -20.29
C ASN A 1010 43.41 -50.12 -19.76
N ASP A 1011 42.14 -49.75 -20.01
CA ASP A 1011 41.17 -50.43 -20.88
C ASP A 1011 40.71 -51.86 -20.55
N ALA A 1012 39.48 -51.98 -20.02
CA ALA A 1012 38.54 -53.04 -20.37
C ALA A 1012 37.13 -52.70 -19.87
N THR A 1013 36.20 -52.70 -20.82
CA THR A 1013 34.75 -52.60 -20.68
C THR A 1013 34.15 -53.79 -19.93
N GLN A 1014 33.22 -53.54 -18.98
CA GLN A 1014 31.95 -54.28 -18.83
C GLN A 1014 30.97 -53.58 -17.86
N PRO A 1015 29.65 -53.57 -18.16
CA PRO A 1015 28.63 -52.81 -17.42
C PRO A 1015 27.94 -53.62 -16.31
N LEU A 1016 27.65 -52.96 -15.18
CA LEU A 1016 26.72 -53.44 -14.14
C LEU A 1016 25.31 -52.96 -14.49
N SER A 1017 24.52 -53.79 -15.19
CA SER A 1017 23.14 -53.48 -15.63
C SER A 1017 22.08 -54.50 -15.23
N ILE A 1018 22.20 -55.15 -14.06
CA ILE A 1018 21.31 -56.28 -13.71
C ILE A 1018 20.17 -55.91 -12.73
N GLN A 1019 20.16 -54.73 -12.11
CA GLN A 1019 19.09 -54.35 -11.18
C GLN A 1019 17.95 -53.51 -11.76
N ASP A 1020 18.16 -52.81 -12.88
CA ASP A 1020 17.12 -51.95 -13.47
C ASP A 1020 16.18 -52.70 -14.43
N GLU A 1021 16.64 -53.77 -15.09
CA GLU A 1021 15.79 -54.52 -16.04
C GLU A 1021 14.64 -55.30 -15.38
N SER A 1022 14.80 -55.76 -14.14
CA SER A 1022 13.73 -56.49 -13.43
C SER A 1022 12.58 -55.55 -13.06
N ARG A 1023 12.90 -54.33 -12.61
CA ARG A 1023 11.90 -53.29 -12.27
C ARG A 1023 11.13 -52.80 -13.49
N ILE A 1024 11.80 -52.66 -14.64
CA ILE A 1024 11.16 -52.21 -15.90
C ILE A 1024 10.21 -53.29 -16.45
N ARG A 1025 10.55 -54.58 -16.30
CA ARG A 1025 9.68 -55.68 -16.75
C ARG A 1025 8.42 -55.85 -15.89
N GLU A 1026 8.43 -55.42 -14.63
CA GLU A 1026 7.28 -55.51 -13.73
C GLU A 1026 6.25 -54.39 -13.98
N THR A 1027 6.71 -53.18 -14.31
CA THR A 1027 5.82 -52.04 -14.63
C THR A 1027 5.08 -52.22 -15.95
N GLU A 1028 5.73 -52.76 -16.98
CA GLU A 1028 5.05 -53.08 -18.25
C GLU A 1028 3.98 -54.17 -18.10
N LYS A 1029 4.26 -55.21 -17.29
CA LYS A 1029 3.30 -56.29 -17.03
C LYS A 1029 2.09 -55.80 -16.25
N LEU A 1030 2.29 -54.90 -15.30
CA LEU A 1030 1.22 -54.26 -14.53
C LEU A 1030 0.38 -53.35 -15.44
N ALA A 1031 1.02 -52.57 -16.32
CA ALA A 1031 0.32 -51.76 -17.32
C ALA A 1031 -0.52 -52.62 -18.28
N ARG A 1032 -0.07 -53.82 -18.65
CA ARG A 1032 -0.85 -54.78 -19.47
C ARG A 1032 -2.12 -55.27 -18.79
N VAL A 1033 -2.08 -55.53 -17.47
CA VAL A 1033 -3.28 -55.95 -16.70
C VAL A 1033 -4.36 -54.86 -16.73
N PHE A 1034 -3.98 -53.59 -16.71
CA PHE A 1034 -4.93 -52.48 -16.78
C PHE A 1034 -5.34 -52.08 -18.21
N THR A 1035 -4.51 -52.36 -19.22
CA THR A 1035 -4.79 -52.00 -20.63
C THR A 1035 -5.55 -53.07 -21.40
N GLN A 1036 -5.41 -54.37 -21.07
CA GLN A 1036 -6.23 -55.43 -21.65
C GLN A 1036 -7.73 -55.27 -21.35
N SER A 1037 -8.08 -54.55 -20.30
CA SER A 1037 -9.46 -54.31 -19.85
C SER A 1037 -10.24 -53.30 -20.70
N TYR A 1038 -9.58 -52.62 -21.65
CA TYR A 1038 -10.20 -51.57 -22.47
C TYR A 1038 -10.69 -52.03 -23.85
N SER A 1039 -10.44 -53.28 -24.24
CA SER A 1039 -10.96 -53.83 -25.50
C SER A 1039 -12.30 -54.54 -25.30
N GLY A 1040 -13.37 -53.76 -25.18
CA GLY A 1040 -14.64 -54.08 -25.86
C GLY A 1040 -15.79 -54.75 -25.09
N LEU A 1041 -15.65 -55.22 -23.84
CA LEU A 1041 -16.80 -55.78 -23.10
C LEU A 1041 -16.57 -55.79 -21.58
N GLY A 1042 -16.89 -54.67 -20.91
CA GLY A 1042 -17.01 -54.56 -19.45
C GLY A 1042 -15.71 -54.72 -18.64
N LEU A 1043 -15.52 -53.85 -17.64
CA LEU A 1043 -14.40 -54.03 -16.70
C LEU A 1043 -14.59 -55.35 -15.92
N PRO A 1044 -13.53 -56.18 -15.77
CA PRO A 1044 -13.57 -57.35 -14.90
C PRO A 1044 -13.86 -56.92 -13.45
N SER A 1045 -14.36 -57.85 -12.64
CA SER A 1045 -14.70 -57.54 -11.25
C SER A 1045 -13.44 -57.12 -10.47
N VAL A 1046 -13.60 -56.25 -9.47
CA VAL A 1046 -12.48 -55.78 -8.62
C VAL A 1046 -11.70 -56.94 -8.01
N LYS A 1047 -12.38 -58.06 -7.72
CA LYS A 1047 -11.77 -59.29 -7.23
C LYS A 1047 -10.83 -59.93 -8.25
N GLU A 1048 -11.23 -60.01 -9.52
CA GLU A 1048 -10.39 -60.60 -10.58
C GLU A 1048 -9.17 -59.72 -10.90
N MET A 1049 -9.33 -58.39 -10.87
CA MET A 1049 -8.20 -57.47 -11.00
C MET A 1049 -7.23 -57.61 -9.83
N PHE A 1050 -7.74 -57.74 -8.60
CA PHE A 1050 -6.92 -57.95 -7.41
C PHE A 1050 -6.17 -59.29 -7.46
N ASP A 1051 -6.84 -60.38 -7.84
CA ASP A 1051 -6.20 -61.71 -7.95
C ASP A 1051 -5.13 -61.75 -9.05
N SER A 1052 -5.33 -61.02 -10.15
CA SER A 1052 -4.34 -60.88 -11.24
C SER A 1052 -3.09 -60.10 -10.79
N VAL A 1053 -3.28 -58.99 -10.07
CA VAL A 1053 -2.17 -58.20 -9.50
C VAL A 1053 -1.46 -58.99 -8.39
N ALA A 1054 -2.21 -59.64 -7.50
CA ALA A 1054 -1.66 -60.46 -6.43
C ALA A 1054 -0.87 -61.66 -6.98
N GLY A 1055 -1.31 -62.28 -8.07
CA GLY A 1055 -0.55 -63.33 -8.76
C GLY A 1055 0.75 -62.85 -9.41
N LEU A 1056 0.83 -61.56 -9.78
CA LEU A 1056 2.01 -60.94 -10.36
C LEU A 1056 3.09 -60.67 -9.30
N PHE A 1057 2.69 -60.37 -8.07
CA PHE A 1057 3.57 -60.09 -6.93
C PHE A 1057 3.76 -61.28 -5.97
N ALA A 1058 2.97 -62.34 -6.10
CA ALA A 1058 3.17 -63.56 -5.35
C ALA A 1058 4.44 -64.25 -5.85
N SER A 1059 5.53 -64.08 -5.10
CA SER A 1059 6.80 -64.76 -5.33
C SER A 1059 6.60 -66.28 -5.24
N LYS A 1060 6.43 -66.95 -6.39
CA LYS A 1060 6.56 -68.41 -6.44
C LYS A 1060 8.03 -68.74 -6.23
N SER A 1061 8.38 -69.18 -5.03
CA SER A 1061 9.66 -69.83 -4.77
C SER A 1061 9.78 -71.08 -5.65
N LYS A 1062 10.58 -71.00 -6.71
CA LYS A 1062 11.31 -72.13 -7.27
C LYS A 1062 12.64 -71.64 -7.82
#